data_AF-A0A3D3JUJ4-F1
#
_entry.id   AF-A0A3D3JUJ4-F1
#
_cell.length_a   1.000
_cell.length_b   1.000
_cell.length_c   1.000
_cell.angle_alpha   90.00
_cell.angle_beta   90.00
_cell.angle_gamma   90.00
#
_symmetry.space_group_name_H-M   'P 1'
#
loop_
_entity.id
_entity.type
_entity.pdbx_description
1 polymer ?
#
loop_
_entity_poly.entity_id
_entity_poly.type
_entity_poly.pdbx_seq_one_letter_code
_entity_poly.pdbx_strand_id
1 'polypeptide(L)'
;MALTLGAVSPICGQRTVVIGFEQDQGFPTAGVEFTDGAVPGTVVTRWSNDSAAPNMWVTDDGPLGVRSQDAPAPINGKQIAGFGDGGHGVTVGTIHLNTSGTPANYALVSFHWAYRGNGNSRPGGDAYLEVECIDLQHRSLGKEKFTGGLNDDWTPKFESVKVTLPAGKALSRIIFRGVPPNPAIGSGTFFLDDVTLLEVQPVSKLSLVKAGKSACTIVVPDDAPMWTKTAAAWLQEYVEKVSGAQLTIATEGNAPAGTLISLGHTAMAREAGVDTTGLKWDDCRLVVADDVLYLLGRDHVGTNTHDWVGARGTCRAVIKFLEDFCRVRWFLPGPQGERVPKATDIGVPRDLNETGRTAFAYSDGRSVYDENILNEPGKSLAAQANNYRKAVKVAPGGHTYYHAVPTEKYFDDHPEYFALLNGKRTGPGNHLCSSNPDVKRILTEYMEMRFDQGLDWVSIGQEDGYLRCQCDPCDALDNYRDSPVGMRWEVFQNSSLREAPPERLFQLHKGVADALAASRPDKMVMLMCYAPTAWPSKKIDSYGDKIIGELMNLNPEYIAAWRGKVAGLAGFTYWFNTQCPMGLNLHMTAEEAATRIRYLHENGFVAISLDPEATWGLEGPVFYMMGRLLGDPTQDYNAIISEYCDGVYGKASGSMLEFFELAQQRLSQVVPISDEDIAADARNTQMPRWLNTSAMFLAMYPPDVLARLESLMQRAEAAADTPRNKGWVRLSRDQFDFVRLLTEMLIDYRAWQTKETPKNWQELKASVDAFEAWRLKIVTYPKSYTDVWWPGHATFCKWLCGNLEDTAVAFYVPWENRKKVVMEKGIRGMPMGYGQSYYYSFIKEPLTLDFE
;
A
#
# COMPACT_ATOMS: atom_id res chain seq x y z
N MET A 1 29.10 -33.14 29.82
CA MET A 1 29.60 -34.17 28.88
C MET A 1 29.45 -33.56 27.49
N ALA A 2 30.55 -33.40 26.76
CA ALA A 2 30.64 -32.57 25.56
C ALA A 2 29.89 -33.21 24.37
N LEU A 3 29.08 -32.41 23.68
CA LEU A 3 28.43 -32.76 22.41
C LEU A 3 29.49 -32.77 21.29
N THR A 4 29.73 -33.94 20.72
CA THR A 4 30.52 -34.12 19.50
C THR A 4 29.67 -33.77 18.28
N LEU A 5 29.81 -32.53 17.79
CA LEU A 5 29.36 -32.10 16.47
C LEU A 5 30.31 -32.68 15.41
N GLY A 6 29.80 -33.53 14.52
CA GLY A 6 30.56 -34.07 13.40
C GLY A 6 30.94 -32.97 12.42
N ALA A 7 32.23 -32.60 12.38
CA ALA A 7 32.78 -31.72 11.36
C ALA A 7 33.17 -32.54 10.12
N VAL A 8 32.62 -32.20 8.96
CA VAL A 8 33.10 -32.68 7.65
C VAL A 8 33.90 -31.55 6.99
N SER A 9 35.09 -31.87 6.48
CA SER A 9 36.15 -30.94 6.06
C SER A 9 35.79 -30.07 4.83
N PRO A 10 36.39 -28.87 4.65
CA PRO A 10 35.73 -27.72 4.03
C PRO A 10 36.21 -27.38 2.62
N ILE A 11 35.39 -26.58 1.93
CA ILE A 11 35.89 -25.47 1.12
C ILE A 11 36.16 -24.32 2.11
N CYS A 12 37.43 -23.99 2.34
CA CYS A 12 37.93 -22.78 3.01
C CYS A 12 37.17 -22.26 4.26
N GLY A 13 37.43 -22.85 5.43
CA GLY A 13 37.29 -22.17 6.74
C GLY A 13 35.88 -21.86 7.28
N GLN A 14 34.80 -22.28 6.61
CA GLN A 14 33.42 -22.13 7.10
C GLN A 14 32.89 -23.46 7.65
N ARG A 15 32.23 -23.41 8.82
CA ARG A 15 31.64 -24.59 9.46
C ARG A 15 30.25 -24.86 8.88
N THR A 16 29.94 -26.11 8.58
CA THR A 16 28.57 -26.52 8.23
C THR A 16 27.89 -27.10 9.46
N VAL A 17 26.62 -26.76 9.68
CA VAL A 17 25.76 -27.30 10.73
C VAL A 17 24.61 -28.02 10.07
N VAL A 18 24.41 -29.29 10.42
CA VAL A 18 23.24 -30.08 9.99
C VAL A 18 22.27 -30.15 11.15
N ILE A 19 21.04 -29.73 10.92
CA ILE A 19 19.92 -29.94 11.84
C ILE A 19 19.32 -31.29 11.45
N GLY A 20 19.66 -32.33 12.21
CA GLY A 20 19.01 -33.63 12.15
C GLY A 20 17.83 -33.64 13.12
N PHE A 21 16.77 -34.36 12.78
CA PHE A 21 15.58 -34.46 13.63
C PHE A 21 15.76 -35.57 14.66
N GLU A 22 16.89 -35.61 15.36
CA GLU A 22 17.21 -36.67 16.32
C GLU A 22 16.94 -36.26 17.78
N GLN A 23 16.51 -37.21 18.62
CA GLN A 23 16.17 -36.94 20.03
C GLN A 23 17.37 -36.37 20.82
N ASP A 24 18.58 -36.83 20.55
CA ASP A 24 19.81 -36.37 21.19
C ASP A 24 20.21 -34.94 20.77
N GLN A 25 19.61 -34.43 19.69
CA GLN A 25 19.73 -33.04 19.24
C GLN A 25 18.65 -32.13 19.86
N GLY A 26 17.82 -32.64 20.76
CA GLY A 26 16.83 -31.85 21.50
C GLY A 26 15.41 -31.90 20.94
N PHE A 27 15.17 -32.71 19.90
CA PHE A 27 13.83 -33.01 19.39
C PHE A 27 13.09 -34.01 20.30
N PRO A 28 11.74 -33.98 20.35
CA PRO A 28 10.96 -34.89 21.18
C PRO A 28 11.02 -36.33 20.66
N THR A 29 10.66 -37.30 21.50
CA THR A 29 10.58 -38.71 21.12
C THR A 29 9.53 -38.96 20.03
N ALA A 30 9.72 -40.02 19.25
CA ALA A 30 8.77 -40.56 18.28
C ALA A 30 7.31 -40.53 18.71
N GLY A 31 6.44 -40.01 17.84
CA GLY A 31 4.99 -40.01 18.03
C GLY A 31 4.48 -38.93 18.97
N VAL A 32 5.33 -38.00 19.41
CA VAL A 32 4.94 -36.83 20.21
C VAL A 32 4.79 -35.61 19.29
N GLU A 33 3.77 -34.80 19.56
CA GLU A 33 3.58 -33.51 18.88
C GLU A 33 4.77 -32.58 19.12
N PHE A 34 5.19 -31.94 18.04
CA PHE A 34 6.30 -31.01 18.05
C PHE A 34 5.77 -29.59 18.38
N THR A 35 6.19 -29.05 19.53
CA THR A 35 5.74 -27.73 20.04
C THR A 35 6.83 -26.67 19.89
N ASP A 36 6.46 -25.40 20.05
CA ASP A 36 7.32 -24.22 19.86
C ASP A 36 8.67 -24.23 20.62
N GLY A 37 8.85 -25.06 21.64
CA GLY A 37 10.00 -25.05 22.55
C GLY A 37 10.96 -26.24 22.48
N ALA A 38 10.74 -27.22 21.59
CA ALA A 38 11.45 -28.51 21.59
C ALA A 38 12.62 -28.58 20.58
N VAL A 39 13.51 -27.58 20.57
CA VAL A 39 14.64 -27.46 19.63
C VAL A 39 15.97 -27.13 20.31
N PRO A 40 17.12 -27.50 19.72
CA PRO A 40 18.43 -27.10 20.24
C PRO A 40 18.62 -25.58 20.17
N GLY A 41 18.48 -24.91 21.33
CA GLY A 41 18.52 -23.45 21.48
C GLY A 41 19.82 -22.75 21.07
N THR A 42 20.86 -23.48 20.67
CA THR A 42 22.14 -22.92 20.19
C THR A 42 22.07 -22.45 18.74
N VAL A 43 21.33 -23.15 17.87
CA VAL A 43 21.20 -22.86 16.43
C VAL A 43 19.77 -22.43 16.09
N VAL A 44 18.77 -23.16 16.60
CA VAL A 44 17.34 -22.90 16.37
C VAL A 44 16.75 -22.41 17.68
N THR A 45 16.24 -21.18 17.70
CA THR A 45 15.65 -20.59 18.91
C THR A 45 14.20 -20.99 19.09
N ARG A 46 13.50 -21.21 17.98
CA ARG A 46 12.10 -21.58 17.95
C ARG A 46 11.81 -22.28 16.63
N TRP A 47 10.85 -23.19 16.66
CA TRP A 47 10.18 -23.66 15.45
C TRP A 47 8.70 -23.38 15.60
N SER A 48 8.04 -22.85 14.58
CA SER A 48 6.59 -22.57 14.63
C SER A 48 5.84 -23.27 13.50
N ASN A 49 4.58 -23.59 13.77
CA ASN A 49 3.64 -24.18 12.82
C ASN A 49 2.38 -23.31 12.77
N ASP A 50 2.02 -22.84 11.58
CA ASP A 50 0.78 -22.08 11.36
C ASP A 50 -0.32 -22.95 10.74
N SER A 51 -0.08 -24.26 10.59
CA SER A 51 -1.05 -25.26 10.13
C SER A 51 -2.03 -25.67 11.24
N ALA A 52 -3.28 -25.96 10.86
CA ALA A 52 -4.27 -26.59 11.74
C ALA A 52 -3.93 -28.06 12.08
N ALA A 53 -3.08 -28.70 11.28
CA ALA A 53 -2.58 -30.05 11.53
C ALA A 53 -1.25 -29.98 12.30
N PRO A 54 -1.09 -30.75 13.40
CA PRO A 54 0.10 -30.68 14.23
C PRO A 54 1.33 -31.20 13.47
N ASN A 55 2.48 -30.60 13.77
CA ASN A 55 3.76 -31.15 13.35
C ASN A 55 4.05 -32.36 14.22
N MET A 56 4.38 -33.48 13.58
CA MET A 56 4.66 -34.73 14.28
C MET A 56 6.04 -35.20 13.92
N TRP A 57 6.71 -35.74 14.93
CA TRP A 57 7.95 -36.44 14.71
C TRP A 57 7.65 -37.92 14.49
N VAL A 58 8.14 -38.49 13.38
CA VAL A 58 7.87 -39.88 13.02
C VAL A 58 9.15 -40.68 12.77
N THR A 59 9.14 -41.95 13.14
CA THR A 59 10.15 -42.90 12.68
C THR A 59 9.74 -43.51 11.35
N ASP A 60 10.72 -43.99 10.59
CA ASP A 60 10.50 -44.79 9.38
C ASP A 60 9.55 -45.99 9.63
N ASP A 61 9.67 -46.60 10.81
CA ASP A 61 8.97 -47.84 11.21
C ASP A 61 7.50 -47.62 11.71
N GLY A 62 7.05 -46.38 11.89
CA GLY A 62 5.75 -46.01 12.50
C GLY A 62 4.54 -46.09 11.55
N PRO A 63 3.28 -46.15 12.03
CA PRO A 63 2.07 -46.18 11.16
C PRO A 63 1.88 -44.91 10.31
N LEU A 64 2.51 -43.80 10.72
CA LEU A 64 2.58 -42.54 10.00
C LEU A 64 3.97 -42.33 9.32
N GLY A 65 4.87 -43.30 9.49
CA GLY A 65 6.21 -43.34 8.91
C GLY A 65 6.26 -43.92 7.49
N VAL A 66 7.45 -43.97 6.90
CA VAL A 66 7.69 -44.43 5.53
C VAL A 66 7.79 -45.97 5.48
N ARG A 67 6.68 -46.67 5.69
CA ARG A 67 6.61 -48.16 5.78
C ARG A 67 6.86 -48.97 4.48
N SER A 68 7.84 -48.63 3.65
CA SER A 68 8.25 -49.51 2.55
C SER A 68 9.44 -50.37 2.96
N GLN A 69 9.41 -51.65 2.61
CA GLN A 69 10.57 -52.55 2.80
C GLN A 69 11.80 -52.11 1.99
N ASP A 70 11.60 -51.20 1.02
CA ASP A 70 12.64 -50.64 0.15
C ASP A 70 12.87 -49.12 0.40
N ALA A 71 12.33 -48.55 1.48
CA ALA A 71 12.57 -47.16 1.84
C ALA A 71 14.08 -46.94 2.08
N PRO A 72 14.72 -45.93 1.43
CA PRO A 72 16.09 -45.61 1.74
C PRO A 72 16.18 -45.19 3.20
N ALA A 73 17.17 -45.73 3.92
CA ALA A 73 17.43 -45.34 5.30
C ALA A 73 17.53 -43.80 5.38
N PRO A 74 16.92 -43.15 6.38
CA PRO A 74 17.04 -41.71 6.49
C PRO A 74 18.51 -41.34 6.70
N ILE A 75 18.88 -40.17 6.22
CA ILE A 75 20.28 -39.85 5.89
C ILE A 75 21.15 -39.74 7.15
N ASN A 76 20.54 -39.52 8.32
CA ASN A 76 21.23 -39.28 9.59
C ASN A 76 20.81 -40.21 10.76
N GLY A 77 19.92 -41.17 10.55
CA GLY A 77 19.31 -41.94 11.65
C GLY A 77 17.81 -42.12 11.44
N LYS A 78 17.13 -42.92 12.26
CA LYS A 78 15.78 -43.49 11.97
C LYS A 78 14.61 -42.50 11.90
N GLN A 79 14.82 -41.19 11.89
CA GLN A 79 13.86 -40.18 12.36
C GLN A 79 13.66 -39.06 11.33
N ILE A 80 12.41 -38.73 11.01
CA ILE A 80 12.01 -37.66 10.07
C ILE A 80 10.87 -36.84 10.67
N ALA A 81 10.77 -35.57 10.29
CA ALA A 81 9.66 -34.72 10.72
C ALA A 81 8.53 -34.75 9.66
N GLY A 82 7.32 -35.05 10.11
CA GLY A 82 6.09 -35.06 9.31
C GLY A 82 5.27 -33.80 9.59
N PHE A 83 4.81 -33.14 8.53
CA PHE A 83 4.18 -31.84 8.59
C PHE A 83 2.88 -31.82 7.80
N GLY A 84 1.78 -31.56 8.52
CA GLY A 84 0.47 -31.22 7.96
C GLY A 84 -0.33 -32.36 7.32
N ASP A 85 -1.65 -32.15 7.26
CA ASP A 85 -2.63 -32.84 6.42
C ASP A 85 -3.62 -31.79 5.86
N GLY A 86 -3.68 -31.59 4.53
CA GLY A 86 -4.73 -30.75 3.89
C GLY A 86 -4.24 -29.66 2.91
N GLY A 87 -5.22 -29.02 2.25
CA GLY A 87 -5.15 -28.19 1.05
C GLY A 87 -4.43 -26.82 1.08
N HIS A 88 -4.23 -26.22 -0.10
CA HIS A 88 -3.39 -25.06 -0.50
C HIS A 88 -2.71 -24.21 0.61
N GLY A 89 -1.37 -24.09 0.51
CA GLY A 89 -0.64 -22.98 1.11
C GLY A 89 -0.38 -23.10 2.62
N VAL A 90 -0.33 -24.33 3.13
CA VAL A 90 -0.07 -24.60 4.54
C VAL A 90 1.40 -24.33 4.85
N THR A 91 1.69 -23.41 5.78
CA THR A 91 3.02 -23.29 6.39
C THR A 91 3.28 -24.58 7.15
N VAL A 92 4.12 -25.46 6.59
CA VAL A 92 4.45 -26.75 7.18
C VAL A 92 5.45 -26.60 8.32
N GLY A 93 6.28 -25.56 8.30
CA GLY A 93 7.11 -25.18 9.45
C GLY A 93 7.97 -23.96 9.21
N THR A 94 8.22 -23.19 10.25
CA THR A 94 9.17 -22.07 10.26
C THR A 94 10.29 -22.33 11.25
N ILE A 95 11.53 -22.32 10.78
CA ILE A 95 12.74 -22.38 11.61
C ILE A 95 13.15 -20.97 11.98
N HIS A 96 13.16 -20.62 13.26
CA HIS A 96 13.73 -19.36 13.75
C HIS A 96 15.17 -19.62 14.21
N LEU A 97 16.12 -18.98 13.55
CA LEU A 97 17.55 -19.15 13.81
C LEU A 97 18.00 -18.26 14.97
N ASN A 98 19.05 -18.67 15.67
CA ASN A 98 19.65 -17.83 16.72
C ASN A 98 20.41 -16.65 16.10
N THR A 99 19.99 -15.44 16.42
CA THR A 99 20.58 -14.19 15.92
C THR A 99 21.33 -13.38 17.00
N SER A 100 21.47 -13.93 18.21
CA SER A 100 21.86 -13.20 19.43
C SER A 100 23.28 -13.47 19.94
N GLY A 101 24.05 -14.36 19.30
CA GLY A 101 25.38 -14.80 19.79
C GLY A 101 26.49 -14.76 18.74
N THR A 102 27.74 -14.77 19.21
CA THR A 102 28.96 -14.88 18.36
C THR A 102 29.62 -16.25 18.59
N PRO A 103 29.91 -17.06 17.55
CA PRO A 103 29.26 -17.11 16.23
C PRO A 103 28.21 -18.26 16.18
N ALA A 104 27.17 -18.25 15.33
CA ALA A 104 27.12 -17.84 13.93
C ALA A 104 25.74 -17.33 13.49
N ASN A 105 25.74 -16.51 12.44
CA ASN A 105 24.55 -16.26 11.64
C ASN A 105 24.55 -17.24 10.46
N TYR A 106 23.50 -18.04 10.34
CA TYR A 106 23.46 -19.18 9.43
C TYR A 106 22.88 -18.81 8.06
N ALA A 107 23.39 -19.42 6.99
CA ALA A 107 22.76 -19.44 5.67
C ALA A 107 22.22 -20.83 5.36
N LEU A 108 21.05 -20.93 4.71
CA LEU A 108 20.53 -22.21 4.23
C LEU A 108 21.34 -22.68 3.02
N VAL A 109 21.83 -23.92 3.07
CA VAL A 109 22.62 -24.53 1.99
C VAL A 109 21.79 -25.56 1.26
N SER A 110 21.25 -26.51 2.01
CA SER A 110 20.48 -27.62 1.47
C SER A 110 19.56 -28.20 2.52
N PHE A 111 18.59 -28.98 2.07
CA PHE A 111 17.73 -29.78 2.94
C PHE A 111 17.22 -30.98 2.18
N HIS A 112 16.69 -31.98 2.89
CA HIS A 112 16.01 -33.12 2.29
C HIS A 112 14.53 -33.02 2.61
N TRP A 113 13.70 -33.39 1.65
CA TRP A 113 12.27 -33.39 1.86
C TRP A 113 11.58 -34.40 0.96
N ALA A 114 10.34 -34.75 1.30
CA ALA A 114 9.49 -35.59 0.47
C ALA A 114 8.01 -35.28 0.72
N TYR A 115 7.13 -35.83 -0.11
CA TYR A 115 5.68 -35.73 0.05
C TYR A 115 5.02 -37.09 -0.18
N ARG A 116 4.05 -37.46 0.67
CA ARG A 116 3.24 -38.68 0.54
C ARG A 116 1.76 -38.34 0.67
N GLY A 117 0.99 -38.58 -0.38
CA GLY A 117 -0.43 -38.27 -0.39
C GLY A 117 -1.09 -38.62 -1.72
N ASN A 118 -2.33 -38.17 -1.91
CA ASN A 118 -3.07 -38.37 -3.15
C ASN A 118 -2.56 -37.45 -4.27
N GLY A 119 -2.34 -37.99 -5.48
CA GLY A 119 -1.95 -37.24 -6.69
C GLY A 119 -0.69 -37.74 -7.38
N ASN A 120 -0.27 -37.08 -8.47
CA ASN A 120 0.98 -37.40 -9.18
C ASN A 120 2.13 -36.56 -8.64
N SER A 121 2.95 -37.19 -7.79
CA SER A 121 4.12 -36.58 -7.16
C SER A 121 5.42 -37.03 -7.83
N ARG A 122 5.47 -37.25 -9.14
CA ARG A 122 6.72 -37.58 -9.86
C ARG A 122 7.45 -36.28 -10.26
N PRO A 123 8.75 -36.30 -10.62
CA PRO A 123 9.43 -35.11 -11.17
C PRO A 123 8.59 -34.47 -12.29
N GLY A 124 8.17 -33.21 -12.10
CA GLY A 124 7.22 -32.50 -12.98
C GLY A 124 5.73 -32.61 -12.63
N GLY A 125 5.39 -33.15 -11.45
CA GLY A 125 4.02 -33.18 -10.90
C GLY A 125 3.58 -31.89 -10.19
N ASP A 126 2.36 -31.89 -9.65
CA ASP A 126 1.69 -30.66 -9.17
C ASP A 126 1.88 -30.36 -7.67
N ALA A 127 2.52 -31.26 -6.90
CA ALA A 127 2.94 -31.00 -5.53
C ALA A 127 4.31 -30.32 -5.49
N TYR A 128 4.46 -29.30 -4.63
CA TYR A 128 5.73 -28.62 -4.42
C TYR A 128 5.91 -28.12 -2.98
N LEU A 129 7.17 -27.98 -2.58
CA LEU A 129 7.58 -27.29 -1.37
C LEU A 129 8.13 -25.93 -1.76
N GLU A 130 7.58 -24.86 -1.21
CA GLU A 130 8.10 -23.51 -1.36
C GLU A 130 8.92 -23.14 -0.12
N VAL A 131 10.16 -22.69 -0.33
CA VAL A 131 11.04 -22.24 0.74
C VAL A 131 11.27 -20.74 0.61
N GLU A 132 11.10 -20.03 1.72
CA GLU A 132 11.35 -18.60 1.82
C GLU A 132 12.42 -18.35 2.89
N CYS A 133 13.51 -17.71 2.48
CA CYS A 133 14.61 -17.34 3.38
C CYS A 133 14.44 -15.90 3.83
N ILE A 134 14.47 -15.65 5.14
CA ILE A 134 14.32 -14.32 5.71
C ILE A 134 15.65 -13.88 6.31
N ASP A 135 16.18 -12.73 5.89
CA ASP A 135 17.47 -12.22 6.38
C ASP A 135 17.41 -11.77 7.86
N LEU A 136 18.56 -11.41 8.44
CA LEU A 136 18.64 -10.82 9.79
C LEU A 136 17.86 -9.50 9.93
N GLN A 137 17.43 -8.91 8.81
CA GLN A 137 16.61 -7.72 8.76
C GLN A 137 15.11 -8.02 8.63
N HIS A 138 14.71 -9.29 8.73
CA HIS A 138 13.34 -9.77 8.54
C HIS A 138 12.77 -9.53 7.13
N ARG A 139 13.64 -9.30 6.13
CA ARG A 139 13.27 -9.14 4.73
C ARG A 139 13.31 -10.50 4.05
N SER A 140 12.33 -10.76 3.18
CA SER A 140 12.36 -11.94 2.32
C SER A 140 13.49 -11.81 1.29
N LEU A 141 14.32 -12.84 1.19
CA LEU A 141 15.39 -12.95 0.20
C LEU A 141 14.91 -13.63 -1.09
N GLY A 142 13.60 -13.85 -1.21
CA GLY A 142 12.96 -14.56 -2.30
C GLY A 142 12.36 -15.89 -1.86
N LYS A 143 11.55 -16.47 -2.75
CA LYS A 143 10.90 -17.76 -2.58
C LYS A 143 11.39 -18.70 -3.67
N GLU A 144 11.74 -19.92 -3.30
CA GLU A 144 12.14 -20.98 -4.24
C GLU A 144 11.16 -22.13 -4.16
N LYS A 145 10.73 -22.61 -5.33
CA LYS A 145 9.83 -23.75 -5.45
C LYS A 145 10.64 -24.98 -5.80
N PHE A 146 10.44 -26.02 -5.01
CA PHE A 146 11.05 -27.32 -5.22
C PHE A 146 9.94 -28.32 -5.48
N THR A 147 10.05 -29.03 -6.60
CA THR A 147 9.23 -30.20 -6.88
C THR A 147 9.94 -31.42 -6.32
N GLY A 148 9.24 -32.20 -5.51
CA GLY A 148 9.74 -33.40 -4.87
C GLY A 148 8.71 -34.49 -5.03
N GLY A 149 9.03 -35.72 -4.65
CA GLY A 149 8.21 -36.80 -5.14
C GLY A 149 8.32 -38.14 -4.49
N LEU A 150 7.62 -39.08 -5.12
CA LEU A 150 7.72 -40.50 -4.85
C LEU A 150 8.65 -41.15 -5.88
N ASN A 151 9.37 -42.18 -5.46
CA ASN A 151 9.99 -43.15 -6.35
C ASN A 151 8.92 -43.92 -7.15
N ASP A 152 9.35 -44.69 -8.16
CA ASP A 152 8.45 -45.47 -9.02
C ASP A 152 7.61 -46.50 -8.24
N ASP A 153 8.09 -46.91 -7.06
CA ASP A 153 7.43 -47.82 -6.12
C ASP A 153 6.52 -47.11 -5.10
N TRP A 154 6.25 -45.82 -5.30
CA TRP A 154 5.42 -44.96 -4.44
C TRP A 154 6.01 -44.67 -3.05
N THR A 155 7.33 -44.83 -2.88
CA THR A 155 8.03 -44.41 -1.65
C THR A 155 8.47 -42.95 -1.71
N PRO A 156 8.40 -42.19 -0.59
CA PRO A 156 9.03 -40.87 -0.43
C PRO A 156 10.48 -40.84 -0.93
N LYS A 157 10.79 -39.91 -1.83
CA LYS A 157 12.12 -39.72 -2.39
C LYS A 157 12.81 -38.52 -1.74
N PHE A 158 13.64 -38.76 -0.74
CA PHE A 158 14.44 -37.73 -0.06
C PHE A 158 15.67 -37.34 -0.89
N GLU A 159 15.50 -36.47 -1.88
CA GLU A 159 16.63 -35.88 -2.60
C GLU A 159 17.17 -34.66 -1.86
N SER A 160 18.50 -34.51 -1.86
CA SER A 160 19.15 -33.31 -1.36
C SER A 160 18.86 -32.15 -2.29
N VAL A 161 18.13 -31.17 -1.79
CA VAL A 161 17.83 -29.94 -2.51
C VAL A 161 18.86 -28.88 -2.15
N LYS A 162 19.54 -28.34 -3.15
CA LYS A 162 20.40 -27.15 -2.98
C LYS A 162 19.57 -25.90 -3.21
N VAL A 163 19.68 -24.95 -2.30
CA VAL A 163 18.98 -23.67 -2.36
C VAL A 163 19.82 -22.68 -3.15
N THR A 164 19.21 -21.94 -4.09
CA THR A 164 19.89 -20.90 -4.88
C THR A 164 19.52 -19.48 -4.45
N LEU A 165 18.50 -19.31 -3.60
CA LEU A 165 18.26 -18.07 -2.84
C LEU A 165 19.52 -17.66 -2.07
N PRO A 166 19.84 -16.36 -1.95
CA PRO A 166 21.22 -15.85 -1.94
C PRO A 166 22.12 -16.58 -0.95
N ALA A 167 22.90 -17.51 -1.50
CA ALA A 167 23.79 -18.38 -0.76
C ALA A 167 24.79 -17.56 0.07
N GLY A 168 24.97 -17.95 1.32
CA GLY A 168 25.93 -17.31 2.23
C GLY A 168 25.42 -16.03 2.93
N LYS A 169 24.14 -15.65 2.77
CA LYS A 169 23.54 -14.60 3.60
C LYS A 169 23.00 -15.14 4.92
N ALA A 170 23.29 -14.40 5.98
CA ALA A 170 22.79 -14.65 7.32
C ALA A 170 21.26 -14.52 7.40
N LEU A 171 20.60 -15.56 7.93
CA LEU A 171 19.14 -15.68 8.02
C LEU A 171 18.65 -15.52 9.46
N SER A 172 17.48 -14.88 9.64
CA SER A 172 16.73 -14.89 10.91
C SER A 172 15.74 -16.04 10.99
N ARG A 173 15.12 -16.41 9.87
CA ARG A 173 14.21 -17.57 9.80
C ARG A 173 14.14 -18.17 8.39
N ILE A 174 13.72 -19.43 8.33
CA ILE A 174 13.46 -20.19 7.10
C ILE A 174 12.02 -20.69 7.17
N ILE A 175 11.21 -20.39 6.16
CA ILE A 175 9.80 -20.79 6.10
C ILE A 175 9.67 -21.87 5.03
N PHE A 176 9.09 -23.01 5.39
CA PHE A 176 8.73 -24.10 4.48
C PHE A 176 7.21 -24.12 4.32
N ARG A 177 6.72 -24.05 3.08
CA ARG A 177 5.29 -24.10 2.74
C ARG A 177 5.00 -25.27 1.81
N GLY A 178 4.12 -26.17 2.23
CA GLY A 178 3.73 -27.34 1.45
C GLY A 178 2.49 -27.06 0.60
N VAL A 179 2.53 -27.40 -0.69
CA VAL A 179 1.38 -27.28 -1.60
C VAL A 179 1.06 -28.63 -2.24
N PRO A 180 -0.11 -29.25 -1.94
CA PRO A 180 -0.50 -30.54 -2.49
C PRO A 180 -1.05 -30.44 -3.94
N PRO A 181 -1.12 -31.55 -4.70
CA PRO A 181 -1.48 -31.55 -6.13
C PRO A 181 -2.91 -31.05 -6.43
N ASN A 182 -3.86 -31.35 -5.54
CA ASN A 182 -5.18 -30.74 -5.57
C ASN A 182 -5.46 -30.09 -4.21
N PRO A 183 -5.53 -28.77 -4.13
CA PRO A 183 -5.69 -28.08 -2.86
C PRO A 183 -7.12 -28.09 -2.30
N ALA A 184 -8.13 -28.49 -3.07
CA ALA A 184 -9.50 -28.60 -2.58
C ALA A 184 -9.82 -29.97 -1.95
N ILE A 185 -9.06 -31.02 -2.30
CA ILE A 185 -9.32 -32.42 -1.88
C ILE A 185 -8.06 -33.22 -1.53
N GLY A 186 -6.87 -32.62 -1.67
CA GLY A 186 -5.60 -33.29 -1.43
C GLY A 186 -5.35 -33.49 0.05
N SER A 187 -5.16 -34.76 0.43
CA SER A 187 -4.63 -35.16 1.74
C SER A 187 -3.25 -35.79 1.54
N GLY A 188 -2.32 -35.48 2.44
CA GLY A 188 -0.96 -36.00 2.40
C GLY A 188 -0.03 -35.25 3.34
N THR A 189 1.08 -35.90 3.65
CA THR A 189 2.07 -35.44 4.62
C THR A 189 3.33 -34.99 3.89
N PHE A 190 3.82 -33.80 4.25
CA PHE A 190 5.14 -33.32 3.86
C PHE A 190 6.17 -33.80 4.87
N PHE A 191 7.32 -34.27 4.41
CA PHE A 191 8.42 -34.69 5.26
C PHE A 191 9.62 -33.77 5.02
N LEU A 192 10.33 -33.44 6.10
CA LEU A 192 11.61 -32.72 6.05
C LEU A 192 12.63 -33.54 6.83
N ASP A 193 13.85 -33.59 6.31
CA ASP A 193 15.00 -34.21 6.94
C ASP A 193 16.28 -33.39 6.65
N ASP A 194 17.27 -33.51 7.54
CA ASP A 194 18.60 -32.90 7.44
C ASP A 194 18.64 -31.49 6.81
N VAL A 195 18.33 -30.46 7.60
CA VAL A 195 18.48 -29.06 7.15
C VAL A 195 19.94 -28.63 7.36
N THR A 196 20.65 -28.44 6.25
CA THR A 196 22.06 -28.05 6.23
C THR A 196 22.22 -26.54 6.15
N LEU A 197 22.93 -26.01 7.13
CA LEU A 197 23.24 -24.60 7.30
C LEU A 197 24.74 -24.35 7.20
N LEU A 198 25.13 -23.20 6.65
CA LEU A 198 26.49 -22.70 6.64
C LEU A 198 26.63 -21.63 7.72
N GLU A 199 27.58 -21.79 8.65
CA GLU A 199 27.96 -20.74 9.59
C GLU A 199 28.66 -19.61 8.83
N VAL A 200 27.99 -18.45 8.77
CA VAL A 200 28.53 -17.23 8.16
C VAL A 200 29.25 -16.43 9.24
N GLN A 201 30.46 -15.97 8.93
CA GLN A 201 31.23 -15.10 9.81
C GLN A 201 30.40 -13.84 10.12
N PRO A 202 30.42 -13.33 11.37
CA PRO A 202 29.73 -12.09 11.70
C PRO A 202 30.25 -10.98 10.79
N VAL A 203 29.34 -10.34 10.05
CA VAL A 203 29.71 -9.17 9.25
C VAL A 203 30.18 -8.09 10.22
N SER A 204 31.43 -7.64 10.05
CA SER A 204 31.97 -6.55 10.86
C SER A 204 31.06 -5.34 10.73
N LYS A 205 30.73 -4.69 11.85
CA LYS A 205 29.78 -3.57 11.88
C LYS A 205 30.50 -2.25 12.15
N LEU A 206 30.06 -1.19 11.48
CA LEU A 206 30.32 0.18 11.89
C LEU A 206 29.35 0.52 13.02
N SER A 207 29.88 0.79 14.21
CA SER A 207 29.07 1.10 15.40
C SER A 207 28.69 2.58 15.37
N LEU A 208 27.39 2.87 15.43
CA LEU A 208 26.84 4.23 15.45
C LEU A 208 26.37 4.63 16.86
N VAL A 209 25.80 3.66 17.59
CA VAL A 209 25.49 3.75 19.02
C VAL A 209 26.00 2.49 19.69
N LYS A 210 26.61 2.61 20.87
CA LYS A 210 27.10 1.50 21.67
C LYS A 210 26.73 1.67 23.13
N ALA A 211 26.09 0.66 23.72
CA ALA A 211 25.64 0.67 25.11
C ALA A 211 24.87 1.96 25.50
N GLY A 212 23.97 2.41 24.62
CA GLY A 212 23.13 3.60 24.80
C GLY A 212 23.89 4.93 24.72
N LYS A 213 25.13 4.93 24.21
CA LYS A 213 25.95 6.13 24.02
C LYS A 213 26.27 6.34 22.55
N SER A 214 26.29 7.59 22.12
CA SER A 214 26.69 7.95 20.76
C SER A 214 28.12 7.48 20.50
N ALA A 215 28.32 6.81 19.36
CA ALA A 215 29.62 6.42 18.85
C ALA A 215 29.98 7.17 17.54
N CYS A 216 29.12 8.07 17.09
CA CYS A 216 29.29 8.79 15.82
C CYS A 216 28.75 10.23 15.85
N THR A 217 29.08 11.00 14.82
CA THR A 217 28.54 12.34 14.57
C THR A 217 27.85 12.38 13.21
N ILE A 218 26.65 12.97 13.14
CA ILE A 218 25.96 13.28 11.88
C ILE A 218 26.61 14.53 11.29
N VAL A 219 27.10 14.44 10.07
CA VAL A 219 27.75 15.54 9.35
C VAL A 219 26.90 15.92 8.14
N VAL A 220 26.52 17.20 8.05
CA VAL A 220 25.75 17.77 6.94
C VAL A 220 26.58 18.82 6.18
N PRO A 221 26.23 19.19 4.94
CA PRO A 221 26.90 20.29 4.24
C PRO A 221 26.86 21.61 5.03
N ASP A 222 27.84 22.48 4.85
CA ASP A 222 27.87 23.78 5.54
C ASP A 222 26.63 24.64 5.22
N ASP A 223 26.18 24.61 3.96
CA ASP A 223 24.92 25.22 3.52
C ASP A 223 23.84 24.17 3.23
N ALA A 224 23.57 23.29 4.20
CA ALA A 224 22.59 22.23 4.04
C ALA A 224 21.17 22.80 3.74
N PRO A 225 20.49 22.30 2.68
CA PRO A 225 19.14 22.73 2.37
C PRO A 225 18.15 22.25 3.43
N MET A 226 16.95 22.85 3.44
CA MET A 226 15.90 22.57 4.43
C MET A 226 15.67 21.07 4.63
N TRP A 227 15.47 20.30 3.56
CA TRP A 227 15.19 18.87 3.66
C TRP A 227 16.36 18.02 4.15
N THR A 228 17.61 18.43 3.91
CA THR A 228 18.77 17.76 4.53
C THR A 228 18.83 18.03 6.03
N LYS A 229 18.54 19.26 6.46
CA LYS A 229 18.41 19.60 7.89
C LYS A 229 17.26 18.82 8.55
N THR A 230 16.12 18.71 7.87
CA THR A 230 14.97 17.90 8.31
C THR A 230 15.35 16.42 8.42
N ALA A 231 16.06 15.86 7.44
CA ALA A 231 16.55 14.48 7.48
C ALA A 231 17.52 14.25 8.65
N ALA A 232 18.39 15.22 8.96
CA ALA A 232 19.31 15.15 10.10
C ALA A 232 18.57 15.13 11.42
N ALA A 233 17.55 16.00 11.56
CA ALA A 233 16.69 16.05 12.74
C ALA A 233 15.92 14.73 12.93
N TRP A 234 15.34 14.17 11.85
CA TRP A 234 14.68 12.86 11.91
C TRP A 234 15.64 11.75 12.32
N LEU A 235 16.84 11.70 11.72
CA LEU A 235 17.84 10.69 12.09
C LEU A 235 18.21 10.78 13.57
N GLN A 236 18.51 11.98 14.08
CA GLN A 236 18.84 12.20 15.48
C GLN A 236 17.68 11.82 16.40
N GLU A 237 16.47 12.31 16.12
CA GLU A 237 15.27 12.06 16.92
C GLU A 237 14.99 10.57 17.05
N TYR A 238 14.96 9.84 15.94
CA TYR A 238 14.60 8.42 15.98
C TYR A 238 15.72 7.54 16.53
N VAL A 239 16.99 7.88 16.30
CA VAL A 239 18.10 7.19 16.97
C VAL A 239 18.03 7.39 18.48
N GLU A 240 17.70 8.59 18.94
CA GLU A 240 17.49 8.88 20.37
C GLU A 240 16.28 8.12 20.92
N LYS A 241 15.13 8.14 20.22
CA LYS A 241 13.95 7.36 20.64
C LYS A 241 14.25 5.86 20.73
N VAL A 242 15.05 5.31 19.82
CA VAL A 242 15.41 3.88 19.80
C VAL A 242 16.40 3.54 20.92
N SER A 243 17.44 4.35 21.10
CA SER A 243 18.62 3.97 21.88
C SER A 243 18.89 4.75 23.15
N GLY A 244 18.22 5.89 23.33
CA GLY A 244 18.54 6.88 24.36
C GLY A 244 19.79 7.70 24.08
N ALA A 245 20.53 7.42 22.99
CA ALA A 245 21.69 8.19 22.59
C ALA A 245 21.29 9.31 21.63
N GLN A 246 21.58 10.56 22.03
CA GLN A 246 21.48 11.69 21.13
C GLN A 246 22.78 11.82 20.32
N LEU A 247 22.69 11.68 18.99
CA LEU A 247 23.82 11.89 18.10
C LEU A 247 24.09 13.40 17.92
N THR A 248 25.34 13.82 17.90
CA THR A 248 25.69 15.21 17.59
C THR A 248 25.50 15.47 16.10
N ILE A 249 24.97 16.65 15.74
CA ILE A 249 24.92 17.15 14.35
C ILE A 249 25.98 18.24 14.20
N ALA A 250 26.86 18.11 13.20
CA ALA A 250 27.89 19.09 12.84
C ALA A 250 27.83 19.40 11.34
N THR A 251 28.36 20.55 10.94
CA THR A 251 28.60 20.85 9.53
C THR A 251 29.94 20.29 9.08
N GLU A 252 30.13 20.07 7.78
CA GLU A 252 31.36 19.48 7.25
C GLU A 252 32.63 20.28 7.58
N GLY A 253 32.57 21.62 7.62
CA GLY A 253 33.68 22.46 8.07
C GLY A 253 34.06 22.29 9.54
N ASN A 254 33.18 21.67 10.34
CA ASN A 254 33.36 21.40 11.77
C ASN A 254 33.31 19.90 12.09
N ALA A 255 33.50 19.03 11.10
CA ALA A 255 33.43 17.59 11.29
C ALA A 255 34.54 17.10 12.24
N PRO A 256 34.22 16.34 13.30
CA PRO A 256 35.23 15.79 14.20
C PRO A 256 35.94 14.58 13.57
N ALA A 257 37.05 14.15 14.16
CA ALA A 257 37.63 12.85 13.86
C ALA A 257 36.80 11.71 14.46
N GLY A 258 36.86 10.52 13.85
CA GLY A 258 36.18 9.30 14.33
C GLY A 258 35.11 8.80 13.36
N THR A 259 34.16 8.01 13.86
CA THR A 259 33.04 7.48 13.07
C THR A 259 32.05 8.59 12.72
N LEU A 260 31.69 8.70 11.44
CA LEU A 260 30.79 9.75 10.95
C LEU A 260 29.59 9.15 10.19
N ILE A 261 28.48 9.88 10.20
CA ILE A 261 27.38 9.70 9.25
C ILE A 261 27.39 10.93 8.33
N SER A 262 27.89 10.78 7.11
CA SER A 262 27.82 11.82 6.08
C SER A 262 26.40 11.84 5.49
N LEU A 263 25.64 12.89 5.80
CA LEU A 263 24.24 13.01 5.43
C LEU A 263 24.02 14.10 4.36
N GLY A 264 23.52 13.69 3.21
CA GLY A 264 23.31 14.54 2.04
C GLY A 264 24.57 14.75 1.21
N HIS A 265 24.55 15.79 0.37
CA HIS A 265 25.60 16.10 -0.61
C HIS A 265 26.82 16.80 0.03
N THR A 266 27.56 16.11 0.89
CA THR A 266 28.79 16.62 1.52
C THR A 266 30.00 16.52 0.58
N ALA A 267 31.05 17.30 0.85
CA ALA A 267 32.36 17.16 0.20
C ALA A 267 32.94 15.74 0.43
N MET A 268 32.73 15.18 1.63
CA MET A 268 33.18 13.84 2.01
C MET A 268 32.55 12.74 1.15
N ALA A 269 31.26 12.85 0.82
CA ALA A 269 30.58 11.89 -0.06
C ALA A 269 31.17 11.95 -1.48
N ARG A 270 31.40 13.16 -1.99
CA ARG A 270 32.02 13.38 -3.31
C ARG A 270 33.44 12.82 -3.38
N GLU A 271 34.26 13.04 -2.35
CA GLU A 271 35.64 12.54 -2.28
C GLU A 271 35.71 11.01 -2.20
N ALA A 272 34.74 10.39 -1.51
CA ALA A 272 34.59 8.94 -1.45
C ALA A 272 33.97 8.32 -2.73
N GLY A 273 33.62 9.14 -3.73
CA GLY A 273 32.97 8.67 -4.96
C GLY A 273 31.53 8.17 -4.75
N VAL A 274 30.89 8.57 -3.65
CA VAL A 274 29.49 8.25 -3.35
C VAL A 274 28.62 9.41 -3.84
N ASP A 275 27.98 9.24 -5.00
CA ASP A 275 27.17 10.26 -5.65
C ASP A 275 25.75 9.74 -5.99
N THR A 276 24.99 10.58 -6.71
CA THR A 276 23.63 10.26 -7.15
C THR A 276 23.57 9.80 -8.60
N THR A 277 24.70 9.37 -9.17
CA THR A 277 24.76 8.87 -10.54
C THR A 277 23.86 7.64 -10.69
N GLY A 278 23.02 7.67 -11.72
CA GLY A 278 22.06 6.61 -12.03
C GLY A 278 20.79 6.59 -11.16
N LEU A 279 20.64 7.52 -10.20
CA LEU A 279 19.44 7.63 -9.38
C LEU A 279 18.30 8.34 -10.11
N LYS A 280 17.09 7.76 -10.04
CA LYS A 280 15.86 8.37 -10.56
C LYS A 280 15.00 8.85 -9.41
N TRP A 281 14.12 9.82 -9.68
CA TRP A 281 13.17 10.34 -8.69
C TRP A 281 13.84 10.65 -7.36
N ASP A 282 13.39 10.08 -6.24
CA ASP A 282 14.03 10.20 -4.93
C ASP A 282 14.77 8.92 -4.51
N ASP A 283 15.28 8.13 -5.46
CA ASP A 283 16.18 7.03 -5.16
C ASP A 283 17.35 7.50 -4.27
N CYS A 284 17.89 6.56 -3.48
CA CYS A 284 18.89 6.86 -2.46
C CYS A 284 20.00 5.82 -2.36
N ARG A 285 21.06 6.15 -1.63
CA ARG A 285 22.23 5.33 -1.36
C ARG A 285 22.48 5.24 0.14
N LEU A 286 22.79 4.04 0.59
CA LEU A 286 23.34 3.76 1.91
C LEU A 286 24.66 3.03 1.69
N VAL A 287 25.78 3.70 1.94
CA VAL A 287 27.11 3.17 1.64
C VAL A 287 28.01 3.35 2.86
N VAL A 288 28.77 2.32 3.21
CA VAL A 288 29.88 2.45 4.15
C VAL A 288 31.19 2.41 3.36
N ALA A 289 32.02 3.44 3.57
CA ALA A 289 33.42 3.41 3.15
C ALA A 289 34.26 3.88 4.34
N ASP A 290 35.33 3.13 4.63
CA ASP A 290 36.16 3.30 5.83
C ASP A 290 35.34 3.26 7.13
N ASP A 291 35.33 4.36 7.89
CA ASP A 291 34.55 4.55 9.12
C ASP A 291 33.41 5.58 8.95
N VAL A 292 32.94 5.76 7.71
CA VAL A 292 31.86 6.70 7.38
C VAL A 292 30.66 5.97 6.77
N LEU A 293 29.48 6.23 7.32
CA LEU A 293 28.19 5.88 6.70
C LEU A 293 27.70 7.06 5.87
N TYR A 294 27.57 6.88 4.56
CA TYR A 294 26.99 7.83 3.62
C TYR A 294 25.51 7.56 3.43
N LEU A 295 24.68 8.56 3.74
CA LEU A 295 23.24 8.58 3.50
C LEU A 295 22.93 9.77 2.60
N LEU A 296 22.64 9.52 1.33
CA LEU A 296 22.29 10.57 0.37
C LEU A 296 21.36 10.01 -0.70
N GLY A 297 20.69 10.89 -1.43
CA GLY A 297 19.93 10.49 -2.60
C GLY A 297 19.70 11.64 -3.54
N ARG A 298 18.94 11.39 -4.60
CA ARG A 298 18.61 12.45 -5.54
C ARG A 298 17.69 13.46 -4.85
N ASP A 299 18.15 14.70 -4.75
CA ASP A 299 17.42 15.78 -4.10
C ASP A 299 17.11 16.91 -5.08
N HIS A 300 15.98 17.57 -4.89
CA HIS A 300 15.65 18.84 -5.52
C HIS A 300 15.35 19.87 -4.43
N VAL A 301 15.73 21.12 -4.69
CA VAL A 301 15.05 22.25 -4.03
C VAL A 301 13.60 22.23 -4.53
N GLY A 302 12.65 22.46 -3.63
CA GLY A 302 11.23 22.51 -3.99
C GLY A 302 10.91 23.59 -5.03
N THR A 303 9.64 23.89 -5.22
CA THR A 303 9.22 24.97 -6.14
C THR A 303 9.16 26.31 -5.41
N ASN A 304 8.95 27.40 -6.15
CA ASN A 304 8.74 28.73 -5.55
C ASN A 304 7.47 28.81 -4.69
N THR A 305 6.57 27.83 -4.79
CA THR A 305 5.26 27.83 -4.12
C THR A 305 5.09 26.68 -3.12
N HIS A 306 5.87 25.61 -3.25
CA HIS A 306 5.74 24.38 -2.47
C HIS A 306 7.14 23.79 -2.21
N ASP A 307 7.56 23.75 -0.96
CA ASP A 307 8.86 23.19 -0.58
C ASP A 307 8.87 21.64 -0.55
N TRP A 308 7.70 21.00 -0.49
CA TRP A 308 7.52 19.55 -0.32
C TRP A 308 7.35 18.77 -1.64
N VAL A 309 7.51 19.41 -2.79
CA VAL A 309 7.37 18.78 -4.11
C VAL A 309 8.75 18.66 -4.75
N GLY A 310 9.11 17.46 -5.21
CA GLY A 310 10.43 17.18 -5.77
C GLY A 310 11.13 16.02 -5.06
N ALA A 311 12.25 15.60 -5.65
CA ALA A 311 13.01 14.47 -5.14
C ALA A 311 13.59 14.80 -3.76
N ARG A 312 13.48 13.86 -2.82
CA ARG A 312 13.98 13.97 -1.44
C ARG A 312 14.70 12.69 -1.03
N GLY A 313 15.64 12.27 -1.88
CA GLY A 313 16.36 11.01 -1.74
C GLY A 313 17.23 10.95 -0.49
N THR A 314 17.74 12.07 0.02
CA THR A 314 18.44 12.08 1.32
C THR A 314 17.50 11.78 2.48
N CYS A 315 16.26 12.31 2.46
CA CYS A 315 15.23 11.92 3.43
C CYS A 315 14.92 10.42 3.31
N ARG A 316 14.83 9.89 2.08
CA ARG A 316 14.60 8.45 1.85
C ARG A 316 15.75 7.60 2.36
N ALA A 317 17.00 8.03 2.23
CA ALA A 317 18.16 7.33 2.78
C ALA A 317 18.05 7.18 4.31
N VAL A 318 17.66 8.27 5.00
CA VAL A 318 17.43 8.26 6.45
C VAL A 318 16.26 7.34 6.83
N ILE A 319 15.14 7.45 6.13
CA ILE A 319 13.96 6.60 6.37
C ILE A 319 14.34 5.12 6.22
N LYS A 320 14.99 4.75 5.10
CA LYS A 320 15.45 3.38 4.85
C LYS A 320 16.44 2.91 5.93
N PHE A 321 17.35 3.77 6.38
CA PHE A 321 18.25 3.44 7.50
C PHE A 321 17.47 3.14 8.79
N LEU A 322 16.51 4.00 9.14
CA LEU A 322 15.66 3.83 10.32
C LEU A 322 14.80 2.57 10.22
N GLU A 323 14.32 2.22 9.03
CA GLU A 323 13.53 1.02 8.79
C GLU A 323 14.37 -0.26 8.85
N ASP A 324 15.54 -0.29 8.22
CA ASP A 324 16.33 -1.50 8.02
C ASP A 324 17.28 -1.80 9.19
N PHE A 325 17.79 -0.77 9.88
CA PHE A 325 18.78 -0.92 10.95
C PHE A 325 18.24 -0.52 12.32
N CYS A 326 17.25 0.36 12.39
CA CYS A 326 16.60 0.74 13.65
C CYS A 326 15.21 0.10 13.85
N ARG A 327 14.68 -0.61 12.83
CA ARG A 327 13.38 -1.31 12.86
C ARG A 327 12.19 -0.38 13.17
N VAL A 328 12.32 0.90 12.83
CA VAL A 328 11.23 1.87 12.98
C VAL A 328 10.20 1.64 11.87
N ARG A 329 8.92 1.82 12.19
CA ARG A 329 7.81 1.81 11.23
C ARG A 329 6.81 2.91 11.53
N TRP A 330 6.14 3.41 10.50
CA TRP A 330 5.08 4.41 10.60
C TRP A 330 3.80 3.83 9.99
N PHE A 331 2.97 3.19 10.82
CA PHE A 331 1.79 2.47 10.33
C PHE A 331 0.60 3.40 10.07
N LEU A 332 0.31 4.27 11.03
CA LEU A 332 -0.80 5.22 10.96
C LEU A 332 -0.29 6.67 11.11
N PRO A 333 -1.12 7.66 10.73
CA PRO A 333 -0.83 9.06 11.01
C PRO A 333 -0.87 9.34 12.52
N GLY A 334 -0.08 10.33 12.94
CA GLY A 334 -0.02 10.76 14.33
C GLY A 334 1.00 10.00 15.21
N PRO A 335 1.24 10.50 16.43
CA PRO A 335 2.38 10.08 17.27
C PRO A 335 2.28 8.66 17.81
N GLN A 336 1.09 8.06 17.83
CA GLN A 336 0.92 6.67 18.26
C GLN A 336 0.98 5.68 17.08
N GLY A 337 1.03 6.20 15.85
CA GLY A 337 1.08 5.40 14.63
C GLY A 337 2.48 4.87 14.32
N GLU A 338 3.51 5.43 14.95
CA GLU A 338 4.87 4.92 14.90
C GLU A 338 5.05 3.67 15.78
N ARG A 339 5.97 2.80 15.37
CA ARG A 339 6.53 1.71 16.17
C ARG A 339 8.03 1.93 16.25
N VAL A 340 8.51 2.19 17.47
CA VAL A 340 9.92 2.48 17.74
C VAL A 340 10.47 1.45 18.73
N PRO A 341 11.20 0.42 18.25
CA PRO A 341 11.83 -0.57 19.12
C PRO A 341 12.90 0.06 20.02
N LYS A 342 13.17 -0.56 21.17
CA LYS A 342 14.26 -0.16 22.06
C LYS A 342 15.50 -1.02 21.81
N ALA A 343 16.65 -0.38 21.61
CA ALA A 343 17.94 -1.07 21.43
C ALA A 343 19.09 -0.19 21.90
N THR A 344 20.03 -0.73 22.68
CA THR A 344 21.20 0.04 23.17
C THR A 344 22.34 0.14 22.17
N ASP A 345 22.30 -0.65 21.10
CA ASP A 345 23.36 -0.74 20.10
C ASP A 345 22.75 -0.60 18.71
N ILE A 346 23.30 0.31 17.92
CA ILE A 346 22.92 0.54 16.52
C ILE A 346 24.20 0.51 15.69
N GLY A 347 24.19 -0.29 14.63
CA GLY A 347 25.31 -0.38 13.71
C GLY A 347 24.90 -0.97 12.38
N VAL A 348 25.70 -0.67 11.36
CA VAL A 348 25.51 -1.11 9.97
C VAL A 348 26.65 -2.04 9.54
N PRO A 349 26.43 -2.95 8.59
CA PRO A 349 27.50 -3.72 7.97
C PRO A 349 28.60 -2.81 7.40
N ARG A 350 29.88 -3.16 7.58
CA ARG A 350 31.00 -2.40 7.01
C ARG A 350 31.12 -2.51 5.49
N ASP A 351 30.51 -3.53 4.91
CA ASP A 351 30.40 -3.77 3.47
C ASP A 351 29.07 -3.26 2.89
N LEU A 352 28.33 -2.43 3.65
CA LEU A 352 27.05 -1.89 3.20
C LEU A 352 27.24 -1.05 1.93
N ASN A 353 26.58 -1.45 0.85
CA ASN A 353 26.48 -0.71 -0.39
C ASN A 353 25.12 -0.99 -1.02
N GLU A 354 24.11 -0.24 -0.59
CA GLU A 354 22.72 -0.41 -1.02
C GLU A 354 22.21 0.79 -1.80
N THR A 355 21.33 0.51 -2.77
CA THR A 355 20.54 1.52 -3.48
C THR A 355 19.07 1.32 -3.13
N GLY A 356 18.45 2.29 -2.47
CA GLY A 356 17.01 2.30 -2.29
C GLY A 356 16.34 2.84 -3.55
N ARG A 357 15.54 2.01 -4.22
CA ARG A 357 14.79 2.41 -5.43
C ARG A 357 13.32 2.64 -5.11
N THR A 358 12.67 3.50 -5.87
CA THR A 358 11.20 3.65 -5.87
C THR A 358 10.61 3.25 -7.21
N ALA A 359 9.41 2.68 -7.20
CA ALA A 359 8.71 2.25 -8.41
C ALA A 359 7.89 3.36 -9.07
N PHE A 360 7.30 4.26 -8.27
CA PHE A 360 6.50 5.39 -8.75
C PHE A 360 7.19 6.73 -8.47
N ALA A 361 7.11 7.65 -9.43
CA ALA A 361 7.56 9.03 -9.37
C ALA A 361 6.75 9.86 -8.37
N TYR A 362 5.45 9.60 -8.29
CA TYR A 362 4.60 10.16 -7.26
C TYR A 362 3.35 9.31 -7.01
N SER A 363 2.81 9.47 -5.82
CA SER A 363 1.41 9.20 -5.54
C SER A 363 0.81 10.40 -4.83
N ASP A 364 -0.29 10.90 -5.39
CA ASP A 364 -0.95 12.10 -4.89
C ASP A 364 -2.49 11.96 -4.85
N GLY A 365 -3.21 13.08 -4.87
CA GLY A 365 -4.63 13.16 -4.55
C GLY A 365 -4.82 13.60 -3.10
N ARG A 366 -5.48 12.77 -2.28
CA ARG A 366 -5.71 13.05 -0.86
C ARG A 366 -4.68 12.40 0.04
N SER A 367 -4.15 13.13 1.02
CA SER A 367 -3.15 12.60 1.93
C SER A 367 -3.74 11.82 3.10
N VAL A 368 -3.54 10.49 3.11
CA VAL A 368 -3.93 9.68 4.28
C VAL A 368 -3.02 9.90 5.50
N TYR A 369 -1.85 10.53 5.34
CA TYR A 369 -0.81 10.69 6.38
C TYR A 369 -0.52 12.12 6.83
N ASP A 370 -1.13 13.13 6.22
CA ASP A 370 -0.99 14.53 6.64
C ASP A 370 -2.20 14.98 7.47
N GLU A 371 -2.05 16.09 8.19
CA GLU A 371 -3.02 16.56 9.20
C GLU A 371 -4.46 16.73 8.68
N ASN A 372 -4.60 17.10 7.41
CA ASN A 372 -5.87 17.20 6.72
C ASN A 372 -5.79 16.36 5.46
N ILE A 373 -6.73 15.43 5.29
CA ILE A 373 -6.74 14.52 4.15
C ILE A 373 -6.98 15.22 2.81
N LEU A 374 -7.59 16.42 2.83
CA LEU A 374 -7.71 17.26 1.65
C LEU A 374 -6.39 17.97 1.26
N ASN A 375 -5.34 17.87 2.08
CA ASN A 375 -4.04 18.40 1.72
C ASN A 375 -3.31 17.46 0.76
N GLU A 376 -2.39 18.03 -0.02
CA GLU A 376 -1.46 17.23 -0.81
C GLU A 376 -0.52 16.40 0.06
N PRO A 377 -0.18 15.17 -0.36
CA PRO A 377 0.67 14.29 0.42
C PRO A 377 2.15 14.63 0.36
N GLY A 378 2.88 14.12 1.35
CA GLY A 378 4.33 14.07 1.36
C GLY A 378 4.99 15.14 2.22
N LYS A 379 4.26 15.81 3.12
CA LYS A 379 4.88 16.71 4.11
C LYS A 379 5.36 15.93 5.32
N SER A 380 4.54 15.02 5.83
CA SER A 380 4.88 14.22 7.01
C SER A 380 5.91 13.14 6.69
N LEU A 381 6.69 12.77 7.70
CA LEU A 381 7.64 11.65 7.62
C LEU A 381 6.91 10.35 7.26
N ALA A 382 5.75 10.08 7.87
CA ALA A 382 4.96 8.88 7.59
C ALA A 382 4.47 8.82 6.13
N ALA A 383 4.07 9.96 5.54
CA ALA A 383 3.71 10.02 4.12
C ALA A 383 4.92 9.67 3.22
N GLN A 384 6.09 10.21 3.55
CA GLN A 384 7.35 9.95 2.85
C GLN A 384 7.79 8.47 2.95
N ALA A 385 7.69 7.89 4.14
CA ALA A 385 8.05 6.49 4.40
C ALA A 385 7.12 5.52 3.67
N ASN A 386 5.82 5.83 3.65
CA ASN A 386 4.82 5.02 2.98
C ASN A 386 4.53 5.46 1.55
N ASN A 387 5.48 6.14 0.90
CA ASN A 387 5.45 6.51 -0.52
C ASN A 387 4.29 7.39 -1.02
N TYR A 388 3.48 7.97 -0.12
CA TYR A 388 2.50 9.02 -0.43
C TYR A 388 3.25 10.36 -0.54
N ARG A 389 3.85 10.62 -1.71
CA ARG A 389 4.71 11.79 -1.94
C ARG A 389 4.86 12.10 -3.43
N LYS A 390 5.37 13.29 -3.73
CA LYS A 390 5.77 13.72 -5.08
C LYS A 390 7.29 13.81 -5.21
N ALA A 391 7.94 12.80 -5.80
CA ALA A 391 9.39 12.77 -6.02
C ALA A 391 9.85 13.52 -7.30
N VAL A 392 8.92 14.16 -7.99
CA VAL A 392 9.15 15.08 -9.12
C VAL A 392 8.45 16.41 -8.83
N LYS A 393 8.96 17.51 -9.39
CA LYS A 393 8.34 18.84 -9.24
C LYS A 393 7.12 18.94 -10.17
N VAL A 394 5.98 18.42 -9.70
CA VAL A 394 4.77 18.20 -10.52
C VAL A 394 3.55 18.95 -9.98
N ALA A 395 2.73 19.45 -10.92
CA ALA A 395 1.37 19.95 -10.66
C ALA A 395 0.37 19.17 -11.55
N PRO A 396 -0.13 18.02 -11.07
CA PRO A 396 -1.05 17.15 -11.81
C PRO A 396 -2.52 17.61 -11.62
N GLY A 397 -3.48 16.92 -12.24
CA GLY A 397 -4.91 17.17 -12.03
C GLY A 397 -5.63 17.98 -13.12
N GLY A 398 -4.95 18.37 -14.20
CA GLY A 398 -5.60 18.95 -15.38
C GLY A 398 -6.29 20.29 -15.13
N HIS A 399 -7.47 20.47 -15.74
CA HIS A 399 -8.34 21.64 -15.54
C HIS A 399 -7.65 22.99 -15.74
N THR A 400 -6.81 23.05 -16.77
CA THR A 400 -5.86 24.14 -16.99
C THR A 400 -6.54 25.40 -17.48
N TYR A 401 -7.70 25.29 -18.15
CA TYR A 401 -8.35 26.40 -18.82
C TYR A 401 -8.89 27.41 -17.80
N TYR A 402 -9.41 26.95 -16.65
CA TYR A 402 -9.88 27.80 -15.54
C TYR A 402 -8.81 28.79 -15.12
N HIS A 403 -7.55 28.36 -15.10
CA HIS A 403 -6.43 29.16 -14.64
C HIS A 403 -5.73 29.94 -15.75
N ALA A 404 -5.61 29.35 -16.95
CA ALA A 404 -4.91 29.97 -18.07
C ALA A 404 -5.77 31.05 -18.77
N VAL A 405 -7.06 30.75 -18.96
CA VAL A 405 -8.02 31.64 -19.63
C VAL A 405 -9.26 31.83 -18.76
N PRO A 406 -9.13 32.41 -17.54
CA PRO A 406 -10.28 32.61 -16.65
C PRO A 406 -11.33 33.52 -17.30
N THR A 407 -12.58 33.07 -17.28
CA THR A 407 -13.75 33.81 -17.79
C THR A 407 -13.80 35.24 -17.25
N GLU A 408 -13.62 35.40 -15.94
CA GLU A 408 -13.68 36.71 -15.26
C GLU A 408 -12.63 37.70 -15.77
N LYS A 409 -11.54 37.21 -16.38
CA LYS A 409 -10.47 38.05 -16.91
C LYS A 409 -10.64 38.36 -18.39
N TYR A 410 -11.08 37.38 -19.18
CA TYR A 410 -11.00 37.46 -20.65
C TYR A 410 -12.33 37.58 -21.37
N PHE A 411 -13.47 37.21 -20.76
CA PHE A 411 -14.71 37.05 -21.52
C PHE A 411 -15.28 38.36 -22.07
N ASP A 412 -15.20 39.44 -21.30
CA ASP A 412 -15.76 40.74 -21.69
C ASP A 412 -15.00 41.38 -22.87
N ASP A 413 -13.67 41.27 -22.86
CA ASP A 413 -12.80 41.84 -23.89
C ASP A 413 -12.55 40.89 -25.07
N HIS A 414 -12.54 39.58 -24.82
CA HIS A 414 -12.18 38.52 -25.77
C HIS A 414 -13.19 37.35 -25.75
N PRO A 415 -14.48 37.58 -26.02
CA PRO A 415 -15.48 36.51 -26.04
C PRO A 415 -15.17 35.42 -27.08
N GLU A 416 -14.38 35.71 -28.11
CA GLU A 416 -13.91 34.77 -29.13
C GLU A 416 -12.96 33.68 -28.61
N TYR A 417 -12.39 33.84 -27.41
CA TYR A 417 -11.61 32.79 -26.76
C TYR A 417 -12.49 31.64 -26.25
N PHE A 418 -13.77 31.91 -26.03
CA PHE A 418 -14.69 30.98 -25.38
C PHE A 418 -15.58 30.25 -26.40
N ALA A 419 -16.17 29.13 -26.00
CA ALA A 419 -16.98 28.30 -26.87
C ALA A 419 -18.19 29.05 -27.41
N LEU A 420 -18.46 28.89 -28.72
CA LEU A 420 -19.72 29.31 -29.34
C LEU A 420 -20.74 28.18 -29.15
N LEU A 421 -21.85 28.46 -28.47
CA LEU A 421 -22.96 27.52 -28.28
C LEU A 421 -24.24 28.16 -28.79
N ASN A 422 -24.93 27.49 -29.72
CA ASN A 422 -26.19 27.94 -30.31
C ASN A 422 -26.14 29.41 -30.78
N GLY A 423 -25.03 29.78 -31.43
CA GLY A 423 -24.81 31.14 -31.95
C GLY A 423 -24.35 32.19 -30.92
N LYS A 424 -24.16 31.83 -29.64
CA LYS A 424 -23.72 32.75 -28.58
C LYS A 424 -22.44 32.27 -27.89
N ARG A 425 -21.48 33.16 -27.66
CA ARG A 425 -20.29 32.87 -26.84
C ARG A 425 -20.69 32.79 -25.36
N THR A 426 -20.13 31.83 -24.63
CA THR A 426 -20.46 31.60 -23.21
C THR A 426 -19.21 31.59 -22.35
N GLY A 427 -19.24 32.31 -21.23
CA GLY A 427 -18.24 32.25 -20.16
C GLY A 427 -18.50 31.12 -19.13
N PRO A 428 -19.75 30.88 -18.69
CA PRO A 428 -20.05 29.79 -17.76
C PRO A 428 -19.47 28.43 -18.19
N GLY A 429 -18.86 27.71 -17.24
CA GLY A 429 -18.16 26.44 -17.47
C GLY A 429 -16.75 26.59 -18.07
N ASN A 430 -16.33 27.81 -18.44
CA ASN A 430 -14.99 28.14 -18.95
C ASN A 430 -14.54 27.27 -20.14
N HIS A 431 -15.49 26.88 -21.01
CA HIS A 431 -15.20 26.10 -22.20
C HIS A 431 -14.61 26.99 -23.30
N LEU A 432 -13.49 26.58 -23.89
CA LEU A 432 -12.72 27.40 -24.83
C LEU A 432 -12.97 27.03 -26.30
N CYS A 433 -12.74 28.01 -27.18
CA CYS A 433 -12.71 27.82 -28.63
C CYS A 433 -11.39 27.17 -29.07
N SER A 434 -11.40 25.85 -29.30
CA SER A 434 -10.17 25.09 -29.53
C SER A 434 -9.40 25.46 -30.81
N SER A 435 -10.07 26.04 -31.80
CA SER A 435 -9.46 26.49 -33.06
C SER A 435 -8.87 27.90 -33.00
N ASN A 436 -9.04 28.63 -31.89
CA ASN A 436 -8.56 30.01 -31.79
C ASN A 436 -7.04 30.02 -31.50
N PRO A 437 -6.20 30.64 -32.36
CA PRO A 437 -4.76 30.64 -32.17
C PRO A 437 -4.30 31.37 -30.90
N ASP A 438 -5.04 32.38 -30.43
CA ASP A 438 -4.72 33.08 -29.19
C ASP A 438 -4.96 32.21 -27.95
N VAL A 439 -5.96 31.34 -27.97
CA VAL A 439 -6.17 30.35 -26.90
C VAL A 439 -4.96 29.44 -26.79
N LYS A 440 -4.46 28.92 -27.92
CA LYS A 440 -3.22 28.12 -27.94
C LYS A 440 -2.04 28.91 -27.36
N ARG A 441 -1.87 30.17 -27.78
CA ARG A 441 -0.78 31.03 -27.32
C ARG A 441 -0.84 31.23 -25.79
N ILE A 442 -2.01 31.60 -25.26
CA ILE A 442 -2.20 31.86 -23.82
C ILE A 442 -1.98 30.58 -23.00
N LEU A 443 -2.44 29.42 -23.47
CA LEU A 443 -2.16 28.14 -22.81
C LEU A 443 -0.67 27.84 -22.77
N THR A 444 0.05 28.10 -23.87
CA THR A 444 1.50 27.90 -23.94
C THR A 444 2.23 28.82 -22.96
N GLU A 445 1.91 30.13 -22.98
CA GLU A 445 2.48 31.13 -22.07
C GLU A 445 2.20 30.79 -20.60
N TYR A 446 1.00 30.31 -20.28
CA TYR A 446 0.65 29.86 -18.94
C TYR A 446 1.54 28.69 -18.51
N MET A 447 1.68 27.66 -19.34
CA MET A 447 2.51 26.50 -19.00
C MET A 447 4.00 26.85 -18.89
N GLU A 448 4.52 27.73 -19.74
CA GLU A 448 5.90 28.27 -19.60
C GLU A 448 6.09 28.99 -18.27
N MET A 449 5.13 29.84 -17.88
CA MET A 449 5.14 30.50 -16.57
C MET A 449 5.14 29.49 -15.42
N ARG A 450 4.40 28.38 -15.53
CA ARG A 450 4.41 27.31 -14.51
C ARG A 450 5.77 26.62 -14.41
N PHE A 451 6.46 26.39 -15.52
CA PHE A 451 7.83 25.90 -15.50
C PHE A 451 8.81 26.92 -14.90
N ASP A 452 8.64 28.22 -15.17
CA ASP A 452 9.43 29.29 -14.57
C ASP A 452 9.20 29.44 -13.06
N GLN A 453 8.06 28.96 -12.54
CA GLN A 453 7.80 28.82 -11.10
C GLN A 453 8.54 27.63 -10.46
N GLY A 454 9.32 26.88 -11.25
CA GLY A 454 10.19 25.79 -10.79
C GLY A 454 9.62 24.39 -10.99
N LEU A 455 8.45 24.24 -11.61
CA LEU A 455 7.90 22.92 -11.95
C LEU A 455 8.70 22.26 -13.08
N ASP A 456 8.75 20.94 -13.06
CA ASP A 456 9.29 20.13 -14.15
C ASP A 456 8.18 19.48 -14.98
N TRP A 457 7.04 19.19 -14.35
CA TRP A 457 5.89 18.50 -14.94
C TRP A 457 4.63 19.33 -14.73
N VAL A 458 3.96 19.71 -15.83
CA VAL A 458 2.76 20.57 -15.80
C VAL A 458 1.65 19.92 -16.62
N SER A 459 0.44 19.85 -16.06
CA SER A 459 -0.72 19.28 -16.74
C SER A 459 -1.38 20.26 -17.71
N ILE A 460 -1.90 19.72 -18.81
CA ILE A 460 -2.79 20.37 -19.76
C ILE A 460 -4.06 19.53 -19.91
N GLY A 461 -5.22 20.16 -19.67
CA GLY A 461 -6.51 19.50 -19.76
C GLY A 461 -7.67 20.48 -19.87
N GLN A 462 -8.75 20.04 -20.52
CA GLN A 462 -10.03 20.72 -20.58
C GLN A 462 -10.83 20.61 -19.27
N GLU A 463 -11.91 21.38 -19.18
CA GLU A 463 -12.76 21.44 -17.98
C GLU A 463 -13.85 20.37 -17.87
N ASP A 464 -14.28 20.16 -16.62
CA ASP A 464 -15.43 19.32 -16.27
C ASP A 464 -16.68 19.73 -17.04
N GLY A 465 -17.48 18.74 -17.42
CA GLY A 465 -18.72 18.97 -18.17
C GLY A 465 -18.50 19.55 -19.57
N TYR A 466 -17.30 19.39 -20.15
CA TYR A 466 -16.88 19.95 -21.44
C TYR A 466 -18.00 20.08 -22.48
N LEU A 467 -18.21 21.32 -22.95
CA LEU A 467 -19.11 21.63 -24.06
C LEU A 467 -18.30 22.01 -25.30
N ARG A 468 -18.62 21.40 -26.46
CA ARG A 468 -17.90 21.67 -27.71
C ARG A 468 -18.20 23.08 -28.25
N CYS A 469 -17.18 23.76 -28.75
CA CYS A 469 -17.36 25.00 -29.51
C CYS A 469 -17.93 24.72 -30.92
N GLN A 470 -19.02 25.39 -31.30
CA GLN A 470 -19.78 25.17 -32.56
C GLN A 470 -19.44 26.16 -33.67
N CYS A 471 -18.32 26.90 -33.58
CA CYS A 471 -17.92 27.81 -34.66
C CYS A 471 -17.37 27.04 -35.86
N ASP A 472 -17.52 27.61 -37.07
CA ASP A 472 -17.14 26.94 -38.33
C ASP A 472 -15.72 26.36 -38.33
N PRO A 473 -14.68 27.07 -37.82
CA PRO A 473 -13.34 26.50 -37.78
C PRO A 473 -13.23 25.25 -36.87
N CYS A 474 -13.87 25.25 -35.70
CA CYS A 474 -13.90 24.07 -34.82
C CYS A 474 -14.67 22.91 -35.45
N ASP A 475 -15.82 23.19 -36.07
CA ASP A 475 -16.67 22.15 -36.66
C ASP A 475 -16.10 21.56 -37.95
N ALA A 476 -15.11 22.21 -38.56
CA ALA A 476 -14.33 21.66 -39.67
C ALA A 476 -13.24 20.65 -39.22
N LEU A 477 -12.83 20.62 -37.95
CA LEU A 477 -11.71 19.78 -37.48
C LEU A 477 -12.12 18.32 -37.19
N ASP A 478 -13.37 18.12 -36.75
CA ASP A 478 -13.91 16.81 -36.42
C ASP A 478 -15.45 16.76 -36.49
N ASN A 479 -15.95 15.54 -36.42
CA ASN A 479 -17.37 15.23 -36.32
C ASN A 479 -17.81 14.89 -34.88
N TYR A 480 -17.01 15.21 -33.85
CA TYR A 480 -17.39 14.99 -32.45
C TYR A 480 -18.65 15.80 -32.11
N ARG A 481 -19.59 15.16 -31.41
CA ARG A 481 -20.84 15.76 -30.93
C ARG A 481 -21.03 15.37 -29.46
N ASP A 482 -21.69 16.22 -28.69
CA ASP A 482 -21.90 16.01 -27.25
C ASP A 482 -22.72 14.72 -26.98
N SER A 483 -22.60 14.17 -25.77
CA SER A 483 -23.31 12.95 -25.37
C SER A 483 -24.83 13.11 -25.60
N PRO A 484 -25.49 12.14 -26.28
CA PRO A 484 -26.94 12.16 -26.42
C PRO A 484 -27.65 12.20 -25.07
N VAL A 485 -28.75 12.96 -24.98
CA VAL A 485 -29.57 13.03 -23.77
C VAL A 485 -30.02 11.62 -23.34
N GLY A 486 -29.76 11.26 -22.09
CA GLY A 486 -30.11 9.96 -21.52
C GLY A 486 -29.10 8.83 -21.80
N MET A 487 -28.05 9.08 -22.59
CA MET A 487 -26.94 8.14 -22.74
C MET A 487 -26.00 8.24 -21.53
N ARG A 488 -25.64 7.09 -20.97
CA ARG A 488 -24.63 6.99 -19.93
C ARG A 488 -23.26 7.44 -20.45
N TRP A 489 -22.52 8.17 -19.62
CA TRP A 489 -21.22 8.71 -19.99
C TRP A 489 -20.24 7.61 -20.42
N GLU A 490 -20.18 6.51 -19.69
CA GLU A 490 -19.27 5.39 -19.97
C GLU A 490 -19.60 4.71 -21.30
N VAL A 491 -20.89 4.61 -21.63
CA VAL A 491 -21.35 4.10 -22.93
C VAL A 491 -20.94 5.05 -24.06
N PHE A 492 -21.11 6.35 -23.86
CA PHE A 492 -20.69 7.36 -24.82
C PHE A 492 -19.17 7.33 -25.06
N GLN A 493 -18.38 7.17 -24.00
CA GLN A 493 -16.92 7.01 -24.10
C GLN A 493 -16.54 5.75 -24.88
N ASN A 494 -17.11 4.59 -24.51
CA ASN A 494 -16.75 3.30 -25.12
C ASN A 494 -17.29 3.07 -26.54
N SER A 495 -18.16 3.95 -27.03
CA SER A 495 -18.71 3.88 -28.38
C SER A 495 -18.30 5.12 -29.20
N SER A 496 -19.05 6.21 -29.08
CA SER A 496 -18.90 7.41 -29.88
C SER A 496 -17.50 8.03 -29.81
N LEU A 497 -16.93 8.19 -28.60
CA LEU A 497 -15.59 8.79 -28.47
C LEU A 497 -14.48 7.88 -28.99
N ARG A 498 -14.64 6.56 -28.87
CA ARG A 498 -13.67 5.59 -29.36
C ARG A 498 -13.55 5.62 -30.89
N GLU A 499 -14.66 5.84 -31.58
CA GLU A 499 -14.73 5.90 -33.05
C GLU A 499 -14.47 7.31 -33.59
N ALA A 500 -15.00 8.34 -32.92
CA ALA A 500 -14.91 9.74 -33.32
C ALA A 500 -14.39 10.61 -32.16
N PRO A 501 -13.09 10.51 -31.81
CA PRO A 501 -12.50 11.35 -30.78
C PRO A 501 -12.51 12.85 -31.15
N PRO A 502 -12.49 13.76 -30.17
CA PRO A 502 -12.52 15.20 -30.41
C PRO A 502 -11.16 15.72 -30.93
N GLU A 503 -10.90 15.53 -32.22
CA GLU A 503 -9.62 15.94 -32.84
C GLU A 503 -9.33 17.44 -32.64
N ARG A 504 -10.35 18.29 -32.50
CA ARG A 504 -10.20 19.72 -32.18
C ARG A 504 -9.46 19.95 -30.86
N LEU A 505 -9.72 19.13 -29.83
CA LEU A 505 -9.04 19.22 -28.54
C LEU A 505 -7.62 18.68 -28.66
N PHE A 506 -7.46 17.53 -29.28
CA PHE A 506 -6.14 16.91 -29.44
C PHE A 506 -5.19 17.76 -30.27
N GLN A 507 -5.68 18.43 -31.33
CA GLN A 507 -4.86 19.36 -32.11
C GLN A 507 -4.44 20.58 -31.31
N LEU A 508 -5.33 21.14 -30.46
CA LEU A 508 -4.97 22.23 -29.56
C LEU A 508 -3.88 21.78 -28.59
N HIS A 509 -4.11 20.67 -27.86
CA HIS A 509 -3.16 20.15 -26.88
C HIS A 509 -1.82 19.78 -27.49
N LYS A 510 -1.83 19.09 -28.64
CA LYS A 510 -0.61 18.77 -29.39
C LYS A 510 0.12 20.02 -29.84
N GLY A 511 -0.62 21.04 -30.28
CA GLY A 511 -0.05 22.32 -30.67
C GLY A 511 0.66 23.03 -29.52
N VAL A 512 0.11 22.99 -28.30
CA VAL A 512 0.74 23.54 -27.09
C VAL A 512 1.96 22.68 -26.70
N ALA A 513 1.81 21.36 -26.68
CA ALA A 513 2.89 20.41 -26.39
C ALA A 513 4.10 20.61 -27.32
N ASP A 514 3.89 20.78 -28.62
CA ASP A 514 4.97 21.01 -29.59
C ASP A 514 5.68 22.35 -29.39
N ALA A 515 4.93 23.39 -29.04
CA ALA A 515 5.52 24.69 -28.72
C ALA A 515 6.40 24.60 -27.47
N LEU A 516 5.93 23.89 -26.43
CA LEU A 516 6.69 23.67 -25.20
C LEU A 516 7.89 22.76 -25.41
N ALA A 517 7.80 21.73 -26.26
CA ALA A 517 8.96 20.90 -26.59
C ALA A 517 10.08 21.73 -27.26
N ALA A 518 9.73 22.77 -28.01
CA ALA A 518 10.68 23.69 -28.61
C ALA A 518 11.26 24.70 -27.60
N SER A 519 10.43 25.29 -26.73
CA SER A 519 10.88 26.33 -25.78
C SER A 519 11.45 25.78 -24.48
N ARG A 520 11.04 24.57 -24.06
CA ARG A 520 11.36 23.92 -22.77
C ARG A 520 11.65 22.41 -22.96
N PRO A 521 12.72 22.04 -23.70
CA PRO A 521 12.97 20.64 -24.10
C PRO A 521 13.29 19.68 -22.95
N ASP A 522 13.61 20.18 -21.75
CA ASP A 522 13.88 19.40 -20.54
C ASP A 522 12.62 19.12 -19.70
N LYS A 523 11.49 19.75 -20.03
CA LYS A 523 10.25 19.67 -19.25
C LYS A 523 9.30 18.61 -19.78
N MET A 524 8.39 18.17 -18.90
CA MET A 524 7.35 17.20 -19.23
C MET A 524 5.98 17.87 -19.19
N VAL A 525 5.13 17.53 -20.16
CA VAL A 525 3.72 17.90 -20.18
C VAL A 525 2.89 16.68 -19.81
N MET A 526 1.97 16.85 -18.88
CA MET A 526 0.98 15.82 -18.56
C MET A 526 -0.29 16.09 -19.37
N LEU A 527 -0.63 15.21 -20.30
CA LEU A 527 -1.83 15.32 -21.10
C LEU A 527 -2.99 14.65 -20.37
N MET A 528 -3.98 15.44 -19.96
CA MET A 528 -5.17 14.92 -19.28
C MET A 528 -6.02 14.09 -20.26
N CYS A 529 -6.09 12.79 -20.03
CA CYS A 529 -6.85 11.82 -20.82
C CYS A 529 -8.16 11.54 -20.07
N TYR A 530 -9.06 12.52 -20.11
CA TYR A 530 -10.25 12.61 -19.27
C TYR A 530 -11.49 12.90 -20.10
N ALA A 531 -12.62 12.30 -19.72
CA ALA A 531 -13.92 12.60 -20.29
C ALA A 531 -13.87 12.59 -21.84
N PRO A 532 -14.01 13.71 -22.59
CA PRO A 532 -14.02 13.68 -24.05
C PRO A 532 -12.68 13.23 -24.65
N THR A 533 -11.56 13.36 -23.92
CA THR A 533 -10.22 12.93 -24.34
C THR A 533 -9.80 11.57 -23.78
N ALA A 534 -10.74 10.77 -23.26
CA ALA A 534 -10.41 9.46 -22.70
C ALA A 534 -9.80 8.49 -23.74
N TRP A 535 -10.27 8.55 -25.00
CA TRP A 535 -9.68 7.82 -26.12
C TRP A 535 -8.74 8.71 -26.93
N PRO A 536 -7.56 8.23 -27.35
CA PRO A 536 -6.62 9.05 -28.09
C PRO A 536 -7.12 9.37 -29.51
N SER A 537 -6.62 10.49 -30.05
CA SER A 537 -6.75 10.86 -31.47
C SER A 537 -6.47 9.70 -32.44
N LYS A 538 -7.26 9.64 -33.52
CA LYS A 538 -7.01 8.75 -34.67
C LYS A 538 -6.06 9.38 -35.69
N LYS A 539 -5.81 10.68 -35.59
CA LYS A 539 -4.98 11.47 -36.53
C LYS A 539 -3.57 11.77 -36.01
N ILE A 540 -3.33 11.57 -34.72
CA ILE A 540 -2.03 11.80 -34.07
C ILE A 540 -1.45 10.46 -33.64
N ASP A 541 -0.36 10.06 -34.30
CA ASP A 541 0.33 8.80 -34.01
C ASP A 541 1.11 8.87 -32.70
N SER A 542 1.76 10.00 -32.41
CA SER A 542 2.49 10.27 -31.17
C SER A 542 2.33 11.72 -30.74
N TYR A 543 2.22 11.92 -29.42
CA TYR A 543 2.22 13.24 -28.79
C TYR A 543 3.63 13.75 -28.44
N GLY A 544 4.64 12.87 -28.47
CA GLY A 544 6.05 13.19 -28.26
C GLY A 544 6.67 12.58 -27.00
N ASP A 545 8.00 12.58 -26.95
CA ASP A 545 8.81 11.90 -25.91
C ASP A 545 8.83 12.63 -24.56
N LYS A 546 8.14 13.78 -24.48
CA LYS A 546 8.02 14.61 -23.28
C LYS A 546 6.59 14.69 -22.75
N ILE A 547 5.75 13.74 -23.15
CA ILE A 547 4.35 13.68 -22.77
C ILE A 547 4.09 12.49 -21.86
N ILE A 548 3.47 12.75 -20.71
CA ILE A 548 2.87 11.72 -19.86
C ILE A 548 1.35 11.75 -20.08
N GLY A 549 0.76 10.63 -20.49
CA GLY A 549 -0.71 10.51 -20.56
C GLY A 549 -1.27 10.30 -19.15
N GLU A 550 -2.05 11.24 -18.65
CA GLU A 550 -2.71 11.17 -17.34
C GLU A 550 -4.12 10.60 -17.51
N LEU A 551 -4.26 9.29 -17.32
CA LEU A 551 -5.49 8.53 -17.57
C LEU A 551 -6.42 8.57 -16.36
N MET A 552 -7.66 8.99 -16.58
CA MET A 552 -8.74 8.95 -15.58
C MET A 552 -9.60 7.68 -15.68
N ASN A 553 -9.39 6.88 -16.73
CA ASN A 553 -9.89 5.50 -16.83
C ASN A 553 -8.70 4.57 -17.01
N LEU A 554 -8.58 3.59 -16.11
CA LEU A 554 -7.42 2.72 -15.99
C LEU A 554 -7.64 1.33 -16.59
N ASN A 555 -8.77 1.08 -17.25
CA ASN A 555 -9.06 -0.25 -17.79
C ASN A 555 -8.12 -0.60 -18.96
N PRO A 556 -7.81 -1.90 -19.17
CA PRO A 556 -6.79 -2.36 -20.12
C PRO A 556 -6.91 -1.80 -21.54
N GLU A 557 -8.13 -1.63 -22.04
CA GLU A 557 -8.40 -1.09 -23.38
C GLU A 557 -8.00 0.37 -23.56
N TYR A 558 -8.18 1.20 -22.54
CA TYR A 558 -7.74 2.60 -22.52
C TYR A 558 -6.21 2.66 -22.47
N ILE A 559 -5.61 1.87 -21.56
CA ILE A 559 -4.16 1.76 -21.43
C ILE A 559 -3.53 1.30 -22.76
N ALA A 560 -4.11 0.28 -23.39
CA ALA A 560 -3.63 -0.25 -24.67
C ALA A 560 -3.74 0.79 -25.79
N ALA A 561 -4.82 1.58 -25.82
CA ALA A 561 -5.01 2.62 -26.83
C ALA A 561 -3.97 3.76 -26.71
N TRP A 562 -3.61 4.15 -25.48
CA TRP A 562 -2.62 5.20 -25.22
C TRP A 562 -1.17 4.73 -25.31
N ARG A 563 -0.91 3.43 -25.15
CA ARG A 563 0.43 2.86 -25.21
C ARG A 563 1.13 3.21 -26.53
N GLY A 564 2.37 3.69 -26.41
CA GLY A 564 3.20 4.07 -27.56
C GLY A 564 2.87 5.43 -28.17
N LYS A 565 1.78 6.09 -27.74
CA LYS A 565 1.46 7.47 -28.16
C LYS A 565 2.09 8.55 -27.27
N VAL A 566 2.50 8.17 -26.06
CA VAL A 566 3.09 9.04 -25.03
C VAL A 566 4.32 8.36 -24.42
N ALA A 567 5.19 9.12 -23.75
CA ALA A 567 6.44 8.63 -23.18
C ALA A 567 6.25 7.80 -21.89
N GLY A 568 5.13 7.97 -21.20
CA GLY A 568 4.75 7.25 -20.00
C GLY A 568 3.30 7.53 -19.61
N LEU A 569 2.80 6.79 -18.63
CA LEU A 569 1.43 6.93 -18.15
C LEU A 569 1.40 7.35 -16.68
N ALA A 570 0.42 8.16 -16.32
CA ALA A 570 0.00 8.41 -14.95
C ALA A 570 -1.48 8.05 -14.83
N GLY A 571 -1.91 7.61 -13.66
CA GLY A 571 -3.30 7.23 -13.42
C GLY A 571 -3.95 8.08 -12.36
N PHE A 572 -5.24 8.33 -12.49
CA PHE A 572 -6.07 8.87 -11.42
C PHE A 572 -7.21 7.91 -11.16
N THR A 573 -7.52 7.66 -9.88
CA THR A 573 -8.57 6.70 -9.52
C THR A 573 -9.35 7.07 -8.27
N TYR A 574 -10.61 6.65 -8.26
CA TYR A 574 -11.56 6.79 -7.17
C TYR A 574 -11.76 5.48 -6.39
N TRP A 575 -10.69 4.71 -6.19
CA TRP A 575 -10.75 3.42 -5.49
C TRP A 575 -11.37 3.49 -4.08
N PHE A 576 -11.38 4.66 -3.43
CA PHE A 576 -11.78 4.84 -2.03
C PHE A 576 -12.70 6.05 -1.85
N ASN A 577 -13.40 6.46 -2.91
CA ASN A 577 -14.21 7.66 -2.90
C ASN A 577 -15.53 7.43 -2.16
N THR A 578 -15.66 8.05 -0.99
CA THR A 578 -16.90 7.97 -0.18
C THR A 578 -18.10 8.60 -0.84
N GLN A 579 -17.97 9.35 -1.94
CA GLN A 579 -19.13 9.85 -2.69
C GLN A 579 -19.81 8.74 -3.50
N CYS A 580 -19.10 7.67 -3.89
CA CYS A 580 -19.68 6.51 -4.57
C CYS A 580 -20.63 5.73 -3.64
N PRO A 581 -21.51 4.84 -4.13
CA PRO A 581 -22.57 4.21 -3.33
C PRO A 581 -22.10 3.50 -2.05
N MET A 582 -20.80 3.16 -1.95
CA MET A 582 -20.17 2.51 -0.80
C MET A 582 -20.08 3.37 0.45
N GLY A 583 -19.96 4.70 0.32
CA GLY A 583 -19.88 5.59 1.49
C GLY A 583 -18.72 5.24 2.43
N LEU A 584 -18.95 5.29 3.75
CA LEU A 584 -17.96 4.89 4.76
C LEU A 584 -17.93 3.35 4.95
N ASN A 585 -17.73 2.59 3.89
CA ASN A 585 -17.60 1.13 3.92
C ASN A 585 -16.22 0.69 3.39
N LEU A 586 -15.93 -0.61 3.34
CA LEU A 586 -14.74 -1.12 2.66
C LEU A 586 -14.89 -0.90 1.15
N HIS A 587 -13.86 -0.34 0.51
CA HIS A 587 -13.90 -0.03 -0.92
C HIS A 587 -13.09 -1.02 -1.76
N MET A 588 -11.97 -1.53 -1.24
CA MET A 588 -11.13 -2.51 -1.91
C MET A 588 -10.59 -3.57 -0.95
N THR A 589 -10.40 -4.78 -1.45
CA THR A 589 -9.60 -5.80 -0.75
C THR A 589 -8.10 -5.53 -0.95
N ALA A 590 -7.27 -6.09 -0.09
CA ALA A 590 -5.82 -6.02 -0.20
C ALA A 590 -5.32 -6.65 -1.52
N GLU A 591 -5.90 -7.80 -1.90
CA GLU A 591 -5.59 -8.50 -3.15
C GLU A 591 -5.95 -7.64 -4.37
N GLU A 592 -7.15 -7.07 -4.41
CA GLU A 592 -7.62 -6.23 -5.52
C GLU A 592 -6.72 -5.00 -5.71
N ALA A 593 -6.34 -4.34 -4.62
CA ALA A 593 -5.45 -3.19 -4.64
C ALA A 593 -4.03 -3.59 -5.11
N ALA A 594 -3.49 -4.69 -4.58
CA ALA A 594 -2.15 -5.17 -4.94
C ALA A 594 -2.06 -5.57 -6.41
N THR A 595 -3.04 -6.33 -6.92
CA THR A 595 -3.12 -6.73 -8.33
C THR A 595 -3.14 -5.51 -9.24
N ARG A 596 -3.94 -4.49 -8.92
CA ARG A 596 -4.05 -3.26 -9.73
C ARG A 596 -2.77 -2.43 -9.72
N ILE A 597 -2.14 -2.23 -8.56
CA ILE A 597 -0.87 -1.49 -8.47
C ILE A 597 0.22 -2.17 -9.30
N ARG A 598 0.35 -3.50 -9.19
CA ARG A 598 1.31 -4.28 -9.98
C ARG A 598 1.02 -4.18 -11.47
N TYR A 599 -0.24 -4.37 -11.87
CA TYR A 599 -0.66 -4.25 -13.25
C TYR A 599 -0.31 -2.86 -13.82
N LEU A 600 -0.62 -1.78 -13.11
CA LEU A 600 -0.30 -0.43 -13.57
C LEU A 600 1.22 -0.24 -13.75
N HIS A 601 2.03 -0.66 -12.79
CA HIS A 601 3.49 -0.58 -12.89
C HIS A 601 4.04 -1.36 -14.08
N GLU A 602 3.58 -2.61 -14.28
CA GLU A 602 3.97 -3.47 -15.41
C GLU A 602 3.58 -2.88 -16.77
N ASN A 603 2.53 -2.04 -16.80
CA ASN A 603 2.02 -1.42 -18.01
C ASN A 603 2.53 0.03 -18.23
N GLY A 604 3.61 0.42 -17.54
CA GLY A 604 4.34 1.66 -17.80
C GLY A 604 3.80 2.89 -17.08
N PHE A 605 2.98 2.70 -16.03
CA PHE A 605 2.58 3.79 -15.16
C PHE A 605 3.75 4.20 -14.27
N VAL A 606 4.04 5.49 -14.26
CA VAL A 606 5.07 6.11 -13.42
C VAL A 606 4.46 6.87 -12.25
N ALA A 607 3.14 7.02 -12.19
CA ALA A 607 2.46 7.68 -11.09
C ALA A 607 0.99 7.23 -10.96
N ILE A 608 0.45 7.36 -9.75
CA ILE A 608 -0.98 7.15 -9.48
C ILE A 608 -1.51 8.12 -8.43
N SER A 609 -2.51 8.89 -8.81
CA SER A 609 -3.33 9.72 -7.92
C SER A 609 -4.44 8.87 -7.33
N LEU A 610 -4.48 8.83 -6.01
CA LEU A 610 -5.45 8.10 -5.22
C LEU A 610 -6.36 9.10 -4.50
N ASP A 611 -7.65 8.81 -4.40
CA ASP A 611 -8.59 9.62 -3.63
C ASP A 611 -9.08 8.90 -2.35
N PRO A 612 -8.16 8.53 -1.43
CA PRO A 612 -8.52 7.83 -0.20
C PRO A 612 -9.26 8.73 0.78
N GLU A 613 -10.22 8.13 1.46
CA GLU A 613 -10.90 8.69 2.61
C GLU A 613 -10.45 7.89 3.82
N ALA A 614 -9.97 8.56 4.86
CA ALA A 614 -9.19 7.95 5.94
C ALA A 614 -10.02 7.10 6.93
N THR A 615 -10.64 6.03 6.45
CA THR A 615 -11.33 4.95 7.19
C THR A 615 -10.33 3.98 7.84
N TRP A 616 -9.32 4.51 8.55
CA TRP A 616 -8.19 3.74 9.09
C TRP A 616 -8.55 2.56 10.01
N GLY A 617 -9.71 2.59 10.67
CA GLY A 617 -10.19 1.51 11.52
C GLY A 617 -10.74 0.30 10.77
N LEU A 618 -11.14 0.48 9.50
CA LEU A 618 -11.65 -0.59 8.64
C LEU A 618 -10.68 -0.95 7.49
N GLU A 619 -9.97 0.04 6.95
CA GLU A 619 -9.14 -0.11 5.74
C GLU A 619 -7.65 0.23 5.97
N GLY A 620 -7.25 0.51 7.21
CA GLY A 620 -5.87 0.87 7.55
C GLY A 620 -4.78 -0.08 7.03
N PRO A 621 -4.94 -1.42 7.11
CA PRO A 621 -3.98 -2.36 6.51
C PRO A 621 -3.81 -2.14 5.01
N VAL A 622 -4.89 -1.85 4.28
CA VAL A 622 -4.88 -1.63 2.82
C VAL A 622 -4.16 -0.32 2.50
N PHE A 623 -4.43 0.78 3.23
CA PHE A 623 -3.72 2.05 3.01
C PHE A 623 -2.21 1.93 3.24
N TYR A 624 -1.80 1.29 4.34
CA TYR A 624 -0.39 1.04 4.58
C TYR A 624 0.24 0.15 3.49
N MET A 625 -0.43 -0.95 3.14
CA MET A 625 0.04 -1.88 2.11
C MET A 625 0.20 -1.20 0.74
N MET A 626 -0.76 -0.37 0.33
CA MET A 626 -0.65 0.37 -0.92
C MET A 626 0.57 1.27 -0.92
N GLY A 627 0.79 2.02 0.15
CA GLY A 627 1.99 2.84 0.32
C GLY A 627 3.28 2.03 0.17
N ARG A 628 3.35 0.82 0.73
CA ARG A 628 4.52 -0.06 0.58
C ARG A 628 4.70 -0.55 -0.86
N LEU A 629 3.61 -0.92 -1.55
CA LEU A 629 3.65 -1.37 -2.95
C LEU A 629 3.94 -0.23 -3.95
N LEU A 630 3.58 1.02 -3.63
CA LEU A 630 3.99 2.19 -4.41
C LEU A 630 5.51 2.46 -4.34
N GLY A 631 6.17 1.96 -3.28
CA GLY A 631 7.62 1.94 -3.20
C GLY A 631 8.22 0.79 -3.99
N ASP A 632 7.70 -0.42 -3.78
CA ASP A 632 8.13 -1.65 -4.46
C ASP A 632 6.93 -2.62 -4.64
N PRO A 633 6.37 -2.73 -5.87
CA PRO A 633 5.22 -3.56 -6.19
C PRO A 633 5.47 -5.07 -6.09
N THR A 634 6.74 -5.49 -6.00
CA THR A 634 7.12 -6.91 -5.97
C THR A 634 6.96 -7.54 -4.58
N GLN A 635 6.79 -6.72 -3.54
CA GLN A 635 6.60 -7.19 -2.18
C GLN A 635 5.34 -8.06 -2.04
N ASP A 636 5.41 -9.05 -1.14
CA ASP A 636 4.27 -9.88 -0.74
C ASP A 636 3.29 -9.04 0.08
N TYR A 637 2.11 -8.76 -0.51
CA TYR A 637 1.12 -7.92 0.13
C TYR A 637 0.58 -8.54 1.42
N ASN A 638 0.48 -9.88 1.51
CA ASN A 638 0.02 -10.56 2.73
C ASN A 638 1.02 -10.37 3.87
N ALA A 639 2.32 -10.36 3.57
CA ALA A 639 3.35 -10.08 4.56
C ALA A 639 3.26 -8.63 5.08
N ILE A 640 2.91 -7.68 4.22
CA ILE A 640 2.73 -6.27 4.61
C ILE A 640 1.47 -6.10 5.48
N ILE A 641 0.37 -6.78 5.16
CA ILE A 641 -0.85 -6.78 5.98
C ILE A 641 -0.56 -7.37 7.37
N SER A 642 0.15 -8.50 7.43
CA SER A 642 0.58 -9.10 8.69
C SER A 642 1.50 -8.18 9.49
N GLU A 643 2.46 -7.50 8.84
CA GLU A 643 3.34 -6.52 9.49
C GLU A 643 2.53 -5.37 10.12
N TYR A 644 1.52 -4.86 9.41
CA TYR A 644 0.61 -3.85 9.93
C TYR A 644 -0.13 -4.36 11.17
N CYS A 645 -0.77 -5.52 11.08
CA CYS A 645 -1.55 -6.05 12.21
C CYS A 645 -0.68 -6.29 13.45
N ASP A 646 0.52 -6.86 13.27
CA ASP A 646 1.48 -7.06 14.35
C ASP A 646 1.97 -5.73 14.93
N GLY A 647 2.28 -4.77 14.07
CA GLY A 647 2.80 -3.47 14.45
C GLY A 647 1.79 -2.56 15.14
N VAL A 648 0.51 -2.67 14.79
CA VAL A 648 -0.57 -1.81 15.30
C VAL A 648 -1.27 -2.45 16.49
N TYR A 649 -1.62 -3.73 16.40
CA TYR A 649 -2.46 -4.42 17.37
C TYR A 649 -1.67 -5.36 18.31
N GLY A 650 -0.42 -5.72 17.99
CA GLY A 650 0.44 -6.57 18.82
C GLY A 650 -0.23 -7.89 19.17
N LYS A 651 -0.48 -8.17 20.46
CA LYS A 651 -1.14 -9.42 20.88
C LYS A 651 -2.54 -9.62 20.29
N ALA A 652 -3.22 -8.55 19.86
CA ALA A 652 -4.51 -8.62 19.19
C ALA A 652 -4.40 -8.87 17.68
N SER A 653 -3.19 -8.99 17.12
CA SER A 653 -2.94 -9.11 15.67
C SER A 653 -3.73 -10.24 15.02
N GLY A 654 -3.71 -11.47 15.57
CA GLY A 654 -4.42 -12.61 14.98
C GLY A 654 -5.93 -12.38 14.85
N SER A 655 -6.59 -11.91 15.91
CA SER A 655 -8.03 -11.59 15.87
C SER A 655 -8.36 -10.45 14.91
N MET A 656 -7.47 -9.45 14.79
CA MET A 656 -7.67 -8.35 13.86
C MET A 656 -7.42 -8.75 12.40
N LEU A 657 -6.47 -9.65 12.13
CA LEU A 657 -6.26 -10.21 10.80
C LEU A 657 -7.51 -10.96 10.33
N GLU A 658 -8.04 -11.86 11.16
CA GLU A 658 -9.30 -12.57 10.88
C GLU A 658 -10.48 -11.60 10.67
N PHE A 659 -10.53 -10.48 11.40
CA PHE A 659 -11.56 -9.45 11.26
C PHE A 659 -11.51 -8.79 9.87
N PHE A 660 -10.32 -8.35 9.44
CA PHE A 660 -10.16 -7.72 8.13
C PHE A 660 -10.37 -8.70 6.99
N GLU A 661 -9.90 -9.94 7.12
CA GLU A 661 -10.11 -11.00 6.13
C GLU A 661 -11.60 -11.29 5.93
N LEU A 662 -12.36 -11.43 7.02
CA LEU A 662 -13.81 -11.65 6.93
C LEU A 662 -14.51 -10.47 6.26
N ALA A 663 -14.18 -9.24 6.63
CA ALA A 663 -14.79 -8.04 6.02
C ALA A 663 -14.48 -7.96 4.51
N GLN A 664 -13.23 -8.20 4.11
CA GLN A 664 -12.81 -8.20 2.71
C GLN A 664 -13.43 -9.36 1.90
N GLN A 665 -13.55 -10.55 2.51
CA GLN A 665 -14.24 -11.68 1.89
C GLN A 665 -15.72 -11.35 1.60
N ARG A 666 -16.39 -10.63 2.51
CA ARG A 666 -17.75 -10.17 2.27
C ARG A 666 -17.84 -9.17 1.13
N LEU A 667 -16.89 -8.23 1.06
CA LEU A 667 -16.81 -7.26 -0.04
C LEU A 667 -16.68 -7.97 -1.40
N SER A 668 -15.73 -8.90 -1.53
CA SER A 668 -15.51 -9.62 -2.79
C SER A 668 -16.68 -10.52 -3.20
N GLN A 669 -17.45 -11.04 -2.23
CA GLN A 669 -18.64 -11.86 -2.50
C GLN A 669 -19.86 -11.03 -2.93
N VAL A 670 -20.07 -9.86 -2.34
CA VAL A 670 -21.27 -9.04 -2.60
C VAL A 670 -21.06 -8.15 -3.81
N VAL A 671 -19.85 -7.60 -3.96
CA VAL A 671 -19.52 -6.63 -5.00
C VAL A 671 -18.16 -6.98 -5.64
N PRO A 672 -18.06 -8.13 -6.32
CA PRO A 672 -16.80 -8.53 -6.98
C PRO A 672 -16.42 -7.52 -8.06
N ILE A 673 -15.12 -7.31 -8.21
CA ILE A 673 -14.55 -6.60 -9.37
C ILE A 673 -13.64 -7.59 -10.10
N SER A 674 -13.73 -7.66 -11.42
CA SER A 674 -12.77 -8.50 -12.17
C SER A 674 -11.39 -7.84 -12.22
N ASP A 675 -10.36 -8.63 -12.47
CA ASP A 675 -8.98 -8.12 -12.54
C ASP A 675 -8.78 -7.17 -13.73
N GLU A 676 -9.62 -7.24 -14.76
CA GLU A 676 -9.61 -6.30 -15.89
C GLU A 676 -10.27 -4.96 -15.58
N ASP A 677 -11.05 -4.84 -14.50
CA ASP A 677 -11.62 -3.55 -14.07
C ASP A 677 -10.69 -2.86 -13.06
N ILE A 678 -9.61 -2.31 -13.60
CA ILE A 678 -8.56 -1.61 -12.85
C ILE A 678 -9.09 -0.30 -12.26
N ALA A 679 -10.01 0.38 -12.94
CA ALA A 679 -10.62 1.61 -12.45
C ALA A 679 -11.61 1.39 -11.29
N ALA A 680 -12.00 0.14 -11.03
CA ALA A 680 -13.06 -0.23 -10.09
C ALA A 680 -14.42 0.37 -10.50
N ASP A 681 -14.68 0.47 -11.80
CA ASP A 681 -15.92 0.99 -12.37
C ASP A 681 -17.14 0.19 -11.90
N ALA A 682 -16.98 -1.12 -11.69
CA ALA A 682 -18.00 -1.98 -11.11
C ALA A 682 -18.58 -1.34 -9.85
N ARG A 683 -17.72 -1.03 -8.86
CA ARG A 683 -18.12 -0.44 -7.56
C ARG A 683 -18.52 1.03 -7.64
N ASN A 684 -17.94 1.77 -8.58
CA ASN A 684 -18.13 3.21 -8.66
C ASN A 684 -19.35 3.62 -9.49
N THR A 685 -19.60 2.95 -10.61
CA THR A 685 -20.58 3.41 -11.62
C THR A 685 -21.47 2.32 -12.18
N GLN A 686 -21.08 1.03 -12.09
CA GLN A 686 -21.83 -0.07 -12.73
C GLN A 686 -22.68 -0.89 -11.76
N MET A 687 -22.82 -0.44 -10.51
CA MET A 687 -23.69 -1.07 -9.53
C MET A 687 -25.14 -1.16 -10.03
N PRO A 688 -25.82 -2.31 -9.83
CA PRO A 688 -27.25 -2.42 -10.09
C PRO A 688 -28.02 -1.36 -9.30
N ARG A 689 -29.02 -0.72 -9.91
CA ARG A 689 -29.79 0.37 -9.26
C ARG A 689 -30.41 -0.01 -7.91
N TRP A 690 -30.71 -1.29 -7.69
CA TRP A 690 -31.28 -1.79 -6.45
C TRP A 690 -30.24 -1.92 -5.32
N LEU A 691 -28.95 -2.03 -5.64
CA LEU A 691 -27.85 -2.15 -4.69
C LEU A 691 -27.33 -0.75 -4.30
N ASN A 692 -28.21 0.06 -3.71
CA ASN A 692 -27.83 1.35 -3.12
C ASN A 692 -27.08 1.15 -1.79
N THR A 693 -26.64 2.24 -1.16
CA THR A 693 -25.86 2.21 0.11
C THR A 693 -26.53 1.33 1.17
N SER A 694 -27.81 1.55 1.49
CA SER A 694 -28.53 0.75 2.49
C SER A 694 -28.60 -0.74 2.14
N ALA A 695 -28.89 -1.06 0.87
CA ALA A 695 -28.95 -2.45 0.41
C ALA A 695 -27.58 -3.14 0.49
N MET A 696 -26.49 -2.41 0.27
CA MET A 696 -25.14 -2.95 0.34
C MET A 696 -24.71 -3.28 1.77
N PHE A 697 -25.02 -2.42 2.75
CA PHE A 697 -24.79 -2.76 4.17
C PHE A 697 -25.56 -4.02 4.58
N LEU A 698 -26.83 -4.12 4.19
CA LEU A 698 -27.65 -5.31 4.45
C LEU A 698 -27.08 -6.59 3.80
N ALA A 699 -26.53 -6.49 2.58
CA ALA A 699 -25.98 -7.63 1.87
C ALA A 699 -24.60 -8.06 2.41
N MET A 700 -23.74 -7.10 2.76
CA MET A 700 -22.39 -7.36 3.26
C MET A 700 -22.40 -7.94 4.67
N TYR A 701 -23.31 -7.47 5.52
CA TYR A 701 -23.29 -7.74 6.95
C TYR A 701 -24.58 -8.39 7.47
N PRO A 702 -24.93 -9.61 7.00
CA PRO A 702 -26.03 -10.35 7.61
C PRO A 702 -25.75 -10.66 9.09
N PRO A 703 -26.78 -10.99 9.90
CA PRO A 703 -26.65 -11.13 11.36
C PRO A 703 -25.54 -12.09 11.82
N ASP A 704 -25.32 -13.20 11.12
CA ASP A 704 -24.28 -14.18 11.44
C ASP A 704 -22.86 -13.63 11.19
N VAL A 705 -22.69 -12.84 10.12
CA VAL A 705 -21.43 -12.14 9.83
C VAL A 705 -21.18 -11.06 10.88
N LEU A 706 -22.18 -10.26 11.24
CA LEU A 706 -22.06 -9.26 12.31
C LEU A 706 -21.67 -9.90 13.64
N ALA A 707 -22.31 -11.01 14.01
CA ALA A 707 -21.98 -11.75 15.23
C ALA A 707 -20.54 -12.27 15.24
N ARG A 708 -20.05 -12.74 14.09
CA ARG A 708 -18.66 -13.19 13.96
C ARG A 708 -17.67 -12.03 14.04
N LEU A 709 -17.91 -10.92 13.34
CA LEU A 709 -17.10 -9.70 13.43
C LEU A 709 -17.07 -9.14 14.86
N GLU A 710 -18.21 -9.14 15.57
CA GLU A 710 -18.29 -8.75 16.98
C GLU A 710 -17.44 -9.66 17.88
N SER A 711 -17.52 -10.97 17.70
CA SER A 711 -16.70 -11.92 18.45
C SER A 711 -15.20 -11.70 18.23
N LEU A 712 -14.79 -11.44 16.98
CA LEU A 712 -13.41 -11.11 16.63
C LEU A 712 -12.94 -9.82 17.32
N MET A 713 -13.77 -8.78 17.30
CA MET A 713 -13.46 -7.51 17.96
C MET A 713 -13.36 -7.67 19.49
N GLN A 714 -14.25 -8.43 20.12
CA GLN A 714 -14.17 -8.74 21.56
C GLN A 714 -12.89 -9.51 21.92
N ARG A 715 -12.47 -10.47 21.08
CA ARG A 715 -11.17 -11.15 21.26
C ARG A 715 -10.00 -10.16 21.15
N ALA A 716 -10.05 -9.24 20.19
CA ALA A 716 -9.02 -8.22 20.03
C ALA A 716 -8.95 -7.27 21.24
N GLU A 717 -10.10 -6.81 21.75
CA GLU A 717 -10.19 -5.98 22.95
C GLU A 717 -9.63 -6.68 24.19
N ALA A 718 -9.91 -7.98 24.36
CA ALA A 718 -9.39 -8.77 25.45
C ALA A 718 -7.87 -9.01 25.33
N ALA A 719 -7.34 -9.14 24.11
CA ALA A 719 -5.92 -9.41 23.86
C ALA A 719 -5.04 -8.15 23.89
N ALA A 720 -5.58 -6.97 23.57
CA ALA A 720 -4.83 -5.73 23.56
C ALA A 720 -4.39 -5.33 24.99
N ASP A 721 -3.08 -5.28 25.23
CA ASP A 721 -2.52 -5.18 26.58
C ASP A 721 -1.84 -3.84 26.89
N THR A 722 -1.38 -3.10 25.87
CA THR A 722 -0.79 -1.77 26.04
C THR A 722 -1.79 -0.64 25.77
N PRO A 723 -1.59 0.59 26.32
CA PRO A 723 -2.42 1.74 25.98
C PRO A 723 -2.48 2.02 24.47
N ARG A 724 -1.37 1.82 23.76
CA ARG A 724 -1.28 2.02 22.31
C ARG A 724 -2.15 1.02 21.55
N ASN A 725 -2.00 -0.26 21.84
CA ASN A 725 -2.75 -1.31 21.15
C ASN A 725 -4.25 -1.18 21.44
N LYS A 726 -4.62 -0.86 22.69
CA LYS A 726 -6.01 -0.58 23.08
C LYS A 726 -6.60 0.62 22.34
N GLY A 727 -5.81 1.67 22.12
CA GLY A 727 -6.22 2.84 21.33
C GLY A 727 -6.55 2.47 19.89
N TRP A 728 -5.71 1.66 19.24
CA TRP A 728 -5.95 1.23 17.85
C TRP A 728 -7.08 0.20 17.69
N VAL A 729 -7.23 -0.72 18.64
CA VAL A 729 -8.42 -1.59 18.69
C VAL A 729 -9.68 -0.75 18.87
N ARG A 730 -9.64 0.29 19.73
CA ARG A 730 -10.78 1.20 19.92
C ARG A 730 -11.16 1.95 18.65
N LEU A 731 -10.20 2.43 17.85
CA LEU A 731 -10.50 3.04 16.55
C LEU A 731 -11.26 2.07 15.64
N SER A 732 -10.79 0.82 15.58
CA SER A 732 -11.41 -0.23 14.76
C SER A 732 -12.80 -0.60 15.28
N ARG A 733 -12.97 -0.68 16.61
CA ARG A 733 -14.26 -0.86 17.30
C ARG A 733 -15.24 0.26 16.98
N ASP A 734 -14.83 1.53 17.10
CA ASP A 734 -15.73 2.67 16.88
C ASP A 734 -16.20 2.71 15.42
N GLN A 735 -15.35 2.38 14.44
CA GLN A 735 -15.76 2.27 13.02
C GLN A 735 -16.53 0.98 12.72
N PHE A 736 -16.29 -0.11 13.45
CA PHE A 736 -17.12 -1.32 13.32
C PHE A 736 -18.52 -1.12 13.93
N ASP A 737 -18.64 -0.39 15.03
CA ASP A 737 -19.93 -0.03 15.63
C ASP A 737 -20.79 0.79 14.67
N PHE A 738 -20.19 1.65 13.83
CA PHE A 738 -20.90 2.29 12.72
C PHE A 738 -21.57 1.24 11.84
N VAL A 739 -20.79 0.29 11.31
CA VAL A 739 -21.26 -0.77 10.39
C VAL A 739 -22.36 -1.59 11.05
N ARG A 740 -22.14 -2.02 12.30
CA ARG A 740 -23.07 -2.87 13.05
C ARG A 740 -24.38 -2.15 13.35
N LEU A 741 -24.33 -0.99 14.00
CA LEU A 741 -25.54 -0.24 14.40
C LEU A 741 -26.33 0.26 13.18
N LEU A 742 -25.64 0.69 12.13
CA LEU A 742 -26.30 1.05 10.87
C LEU A 742 -27.04 -0.15 10.29
N THR A 743 -26.40 -1.31 10.22
CA THR A 743 -27.01 -2.49 9.61
C THR A 743 -28.16 -3.04 10.45
N GLU A 744 -28.02 -3.10 11.78
CA GLU A 744 -29.11 -3.46 12.71
C GLU A 744 -30.33 -2.54 12.53
N MET A 745 -30.11 -1.23 12.48
CA MET A 745 -31.17 -0.24 12.22
C MET A 745 -31.84 -0.47 10.86
N LEU A 746 -31.08 -0.80 9.81
CA LEU A 746 -31.63 -1.11 8.49
C LEU A 746 -32.41 -2.43 8.47
N ILE A 747 -32.00 -3.44 9.26
CA ILE A 747 -32.72 -4.72 9.39
C ILE A 747 -34.08 -4.47 10.04
N ASP A 748 -34.12 -3.74 11.16
CA ASP A 748 -35.38 -3.40 11.83
C ASP A 748 -36.30 -2.57 10.92
N TYR A 749 -35.71 -1.69 10.11
CA TYR A 749 -36.48 -0.91 9.15
C TYR A 749 -37.13 -1.81 8.10
N ARG A 750 -36.40 -2.80 7.58
CA ARG A 750 -36.96 -3.81 6.67
C ARG A 750 -38.02 -4.68 7.35
N ALA A 751 -37.83 -5.04 8.62
CA ALA A 751 -38.81 -5.80 9.38
C ALA A 751 -40.13 -5.02 9.55
N TRP A 752 -40.05 -3.73 9.87
CA TRP A 752 -41.21 -2.85 9.93
C TRP A 752 -41.89 -2.66 8.57
N GLN A 753 -41.13 -2.37 7.50
CA GLN A 753 -41.67 -2.25 6.14
C GLN A 753 -42.37 -3.53 5.65
N THR A 754 -41.85 -4.70 6.08
CA THR A 754 -42.45 -5.99 5.73
C THR A 754 -43.71 -6.25 6.55
N LYS A 755 -43.74 -5.82 7.82
CA LYS A 755 -44.87 -6.02 8.72
C LYS A 755 -44.98 -4.86 9.72
N GLU A 756 -45.88 -3.94 9.44
CA GLU A 756 -46.15 -2.78 10.28
C GLU A 756 -46.89 -3.20 11.57
N THR A 757 -46.15 -3.44 12.65
CA THR A 757 -46.71 -3.75 13.97
C THR A 757 -46.16 -2.80 15.03
N PRO A 758 -46.89 -2.56 16.14
CA PRO A 758 -46.37 -1.76 17.25
C PRO A 758 -45.04 -2.27 17.80
N LYS A 759 -44.84 -3.61 17.79
CA LYS A 759 -43.59 -4.23 18.20
C LYS A 759 -42.44 -3.84 17.25
N ASN A 760 -42.59 -4.06 15.95
CA ASN A 760 -41.54 -3.74 14.97
C ASN A 760 -41.23 -2.23 14.93
N TRP A 761 -42.24 -1.38 15.16
CA TRP A 761 -42.04 0.07 15.29
C TRP A 761 -41.20 0.44 16.51
N GLN A 762 -41.46 -0.19 17.67
CA GLN A 762 -40.68 0.01 18.89
C GLN A 762 -39.24 -0.50 18.75
N GLU A 763 -39.04 -1.65 18.10
CA GLU A 763 -37.71 -2.21 17.80
C GLU A 763 -36.92 -1.27 16.87
N LEU A 764 -37.52 -0.81 15.76
CA LEU A 764 -36.92 0.18 14.87
C LEU A 764 -36.58 1.48 15.58
N LYS A 765 -37.48 1.99 16.43
CA LYS A 765 -37.21 3.21 17.21
C LYS A 765 -35.98 3.02 18.09
N ALA A 766 -35.87 1.86 18.75
CA ALA A 766 -34.75 1.56 19.64
C ALA A 766 -33.41 1.48 18.89
N SER A 767 -33.37 0.88 17.69
CA SER A 767 -32.14 0.83 16.89
C SER A 767 -31.77 2.18 16.29
N VAL A 768 -32.74 3.01 15.87
CA VAL A 768 -32.48 4.42 15.49
C VAL A 768 -31.91 5.21 16.68
N ASP A 769 -32.49 5.07 17.87
CA ASP A 769 -32.01 5.73 19.08
C ASP A 769 -30.56 5.31 19.43
N ALA A 770 -30.24 4.02 19.29
CA ALA A 770 -28.90 3.50 19.51
C ALA A 770 -27.88 4.04 18.49
N PHE A 771 -28.23 4.06 17.20
CA PHE A 771 -27.37 4.62 16.17
C PHE A 771 -27.13 6.12 16.37
N GLU A 772 -28.18 6.90 16.66
CA GLU A 772 -28.05 8.35 16.90
C GLU A 772 -27.22 8.66 18.16
N ALA A 773 -27.34 7.85 19.23
CA ALA A 773 -26.51 7.98 20.41
C ALA A 773 -25.02 7.74 20.10
N TRP A 774 -24.72 6.70 19.32
CA TRP A 774 -23.36 6.43 18.83
C TRP A 774 -22.86 7.57 17.91
N ARG A 775 -23.69 8.03 16.97
CA ARG A 775 -23.36 9.12 16.03
C ARG A 775 -23.01 10.39 16.80
N LEU A 776 -23.79 10.72 17.84
CA LEU A 776 -23.53 11.86 18.73
C LEU A 776 -22.19 11.72 19.47
N LYS A 777 -21.90 10.53 20.02
CA LYS A 777 -20.60 10.23 20.65
C LYS A 777 -19.44 10.51 19.69
N ILE A 778 -19.51 10.05 18.44
CA ILE A 778 -18.41 10.20 17.48
C ILE A 778 -18.20 11.66 17.09
N VAL A 779 -19.26 12.39 16.73
CA VAL A 779 -19.14 13.79 16.28
C VAL A 779 -18.69 14.73 17.40
N THR A 780 -18.90 14.35 18.67
CA THR A 780 -18.53 15.16 19.84
C THR A 780 -17.14 14.85 20.38
N TYR A 781 -16.39 13.89 19.81
CA TYR A 781 -15.01 13.65 20.22
C TYR A 781 -14.16 14.93 20.21
N PRO A 782 -13.35 15.16 21.26
CA PRO A 782 -12.49 16.32 21.32
C PRO A 782 -11.33 16.17 20.34
N LYS A 783 -10.93 17.27 19.70
CA LYS A 783 -9.83 17.27 18.73
C LYS A 783 -8.52 16.71 19.30
N SER A 784 -8.24 16.98 20.58
CA SER A 784 -7.06 16.42 21.27
C SER A 784 -7.04 14.90 21.34
N TYR A 785 -8.19 14.24 21.31
CA TYR A 785 -8.28 12.78 21.23
C TYR A 785 -8.11 12.30 19.79
N THR A 786 -8.80 12.94 18.84
CA THR A 786 -8.83 12.49 17.44
C THR A 786 -7.49 12.72 16.73
N ASP A 787 -6.74 13.75 17.10
CA ASP A 787 -5.36 14.00 16.63
C ASP A 787 -4.38 12.89 17.02
N VAL A 788 -4.72 12.06 18.01
CA VAL A 788 -3.88 10.96 18.48
C VAL A 788 -4.40 9.60 18.02
N TRP A 789 -5.72 9.39 18.08
CA TRP A 789 -6.33 8.06 17.96
C TRP A 789 -7.30 7.89 16.79
N TRP A 790 -7.64 8.97 16.06
CA TRP A 790 -8.59 8.88 14.95
C TRP A 790 -8.15 9.73 13.75
N PRO A 791 -7.08 9.31 13.06
CA PRO A 791 -6.75 9.88 11.76
C PRO A 791 -7.95 9.75 10.81
N GLY A 792 -8.33 10.85 10.14
CA GLY A 792 -9.50 10.88 9.25
C GLY A 792 -10.85 11.18 9.91
N HIS A 793 -10.89 11.43 11.23
CA HIS A 793 -12.14 11.74 11.96
C HIS A 793 -12.98 12.84 11.30
N ALA A 794 -12.34 13.92 10.84
CA ALA A 794 -13.01 15.04 10.20
C ALA A 794 -13.81 14.60 8.95
N THR A 795 -13.22 13.80 8.06
CA THR A 795 -13.91 13.24 6.89
C THR A 795 -15.07 12.35 7.30
N PHE A 796 -14.82 11.45 8.26
CA PHE A 796 -15.83 10.54 8.78
C PHE A 796 -17.06 11.31 9.29
N CYS A 797 -16.85 12.37 10.08
CA CYS A 797 -17.93 13.23 10.58
C CYS A 797 -18.65 14.03 9.49
N LYS A 798 -17.94 14.50 8.46
CA LYS A 798 -18.59 15.22 7.33
C LYS A 798 -19.63 14.34 6.64
N TRP A 799 -19.30 13.08 6.39
CA TRP A 799 -20.22 12.11 5.80
C TRP A 799 -21.36 11.74 6.76
N LEU A 800 -21.03 11.48 8.03
CA LEU A 800 -22.02 11.20 9.07
C LEU A 800 -23.04 12.32 9.23
N CYS A 801 -22.73 13.56 8.86
CA CYS A 801 -23.62 14.71 9.04
C CYS A 801 -23.96 15.40 7.71
N GLY A 802 -23.95 14.71 6.56
CA GLY A 802 -24.15 15.33 5.24
C GLY A 802 -25.40 16.23 5.12
N ASN A 803 -25.22 17.50 4.73
CA ASN A 803 -26.32 18.43 4.47
C ASN A 803 -26.71 18.31 2.98
N LEU A 804 -27.97 18.02 2.69
CA LEU A 804 -28.46 17.74 1.35
C LEU A 804 -28.70 18.98 0.47
N GLU A 805 -28.58 20.18 1.03
CA GLU A 805 -28.81 21.44 0.31
C GLU A 805 -27.61 21.81 -0.58
N ASP A 806 -26.39 21.45 -0.17
CA ASP A 806 -25.17 21.69 -0.92
C ASP A 806 -24.09 20.66 -0.56
N THR A 807 -23.91 19.67 -1.45
CA THR A 807 -22.93 18.60 -1.28
C THR A 807 -21.50 19.12 -1.38
N ALA A 808 -21.24 20.16 -2.19
CA ALA A 808 -19.92 20.77 -2.31
C ALA A 808 -19.52 21.43 -0.99
N VAL A 809 -20.43 22.14 -0.33
CA VAL A 809 -20.17 22.71 1.00
C VAL A 809 -19.96 21.62 2.05
N ALA A 810 -20.79 20.58 2.07
CA ALA A 810 -20.67 19.49 3.04
C ALA A 810 -19.34 18.72 2.92
N PHE A 811 -18.78 18.67 1.72
CA PHE A 811 -17.57 17.93 1.39
C PHE A 811 -16.29 18.76 1.58
N TYR A 812 -16.24 19.98 1.03
CA TYR A 812 -15.02 20.79 0.96
C TYR A 812 -14.77 21.71 2.16
N VAL A 813 -15.79 21.97 2.99
CA VAL A 813 -15.59 22.77 4.21
C VAL A 813 -14.97 21.92 5.32
N PRO A 814 -13.88 22.37 5.98
CA PRO A 814 -13.28 21.66 7.10
C PRO A 814 -14.29 21.35 8.21
N TRP A 815 -14.21 20.14 8.78
CA TRP A 815 -15.14 19.70 9.82
C TRP A 815 -15.20 20.67 11.01
N GLU A 816 -14.06 21.19 11.47
CA GLU A 816 -14.01 22.10 12.62
C GLU A 816 -14.82 23.40 12.39
N ASN A 817 -14.84 23.91 11.16
CA ASN A 817 -15.65 25.08 10.80
C ASN A 817 -17.15 24.75 10.77
N ARG A 818 -17.48 23.52 10.36
CA ARG A 818 -18.85 23.05 10.20
C ARG A 818 -19.47 22.51 11.50
N LYS A 819 -18.64 21.98 12.40
CA LYS A 819 -19.05 21.27 13.62
C LYS A 819 -20.00 22.10 14.46
N LYS A 820 -19.66 23.38 14.71
CA LYS A 820 -20.51 24.28 15.50
C LYS A 820 -21.92 24.40 14.91
N VAL A 821 -22.02 24.64 13.60
CA VAL A 821 -23.30 24.79 12.89
C VAL A 821 -24.11 23.50 12.92
N VAL A 822 -23.46 22.34 12.76
CA VAL A 822 -24.11 21.04 12.83
C VAL A 822 -24.63 20.76 14.24
N MET A 823 -23.84 21.05 15.27
CA MET A 823 -24.23 20.84 16.67
C MET A 823 -25.35 21.79 17.12
N GLU A 824 -25.37 23.02 16.62
CA GLU A 824 -26.46 23.98 16.89
C GLU A 824 -27.81 23.53 16.29
N LYS A 825 -27.79 22.93 15.09
CA LYS A 825 -28.98 22.37 14.45
C LYS A 825 -29.45 21.06 15.10
N GLY A 826 -28.52 20.32 15.72
CA GLY A 826 -28.74 18.95 16.20
C GLY A 826 -28.64 17.92 15.06
N ILE A 827 -28.17 16.71 15.35
CA ILE A 827 -27.93 15.67 14.31
C ILE A 827 -29.10 14.69 14.15
N ARG A 828 -29.98 14.60 15.16
CA ARG A 828 -31.09 13.66 15.16
C ARG A 828 -32.09 14.04 14.07
N GLY A 829 -32.55 13.04 13.31
CA GLY A 829 -33.47 13.30 12.20
C GLY A 829 -32.77 13.81 10.94
N MET A 830 -31.43 13.89 10.92
CA MET A 830 -30.69 14.27 9.74
C MET A 830 -30.26 13.04 8.92
N PRO A 831 -30.38 13.10 7.58
CA PRO A 831 -29.81 12.08 6.71
C PRO A 831 -28.27 12.09 6.77
N MET A 832 -27.64 11.08 6.18
CA MET A 832 -26.18 10.97 6.08
C MET A 832 -25.72 10.66 4.65
N GLY A 833 -24.48 11.03 4.35
CA GLY A 833 -23.86 10.86 3.03
C GLY A 833 -23.89 12.10 2.13
N TYR A 834 -23.59 11.90 0.86
CA TYR A 834 -23.43 12.93 -0.17
C TYR A 834 -24.47 12.72 -1.27
N GLY A 835 -25.05 13.79 -1.82
CA GLY A 835 -26.05 13.69 -2.90
C GLY A 835 -27.39 13.02 -2.53
N GLN A 836 -28.32 12.99 -3.49
CA GLN A 836 -29.66 12.37 -3.33
C GLN A 836 -29.94 11.27 -4.36
N SER A 837 -28.99 10.96 -5.25
CA SER A 837 -29.15 9.95 -6.30
C SER A 837 -28.57 8.61 -5.85
N TYR A 838 -29.02 7.50 -6.47
CA TYR A 838 -28.50 6.16 -6.19
C TYR A 838 -27.02 5.95 -6.54
N TYR A 839 -26.43 6.87 -7.32
CA TYR A 839 -25.00 6.88 -7.62
C TYR A 839 -24.15 7.44 -6.49
N TYR A 840 -24.79 8.08 -5.50
CA TYR A 840 -24.08 8.62 -4.36
C TYR A 840 -24.30 7.81 -3.10
N SER A 841 -23.35 7.85 -2.18
CA SER A 841 -23.53 7.30 -0.84
C SER A 841 -24.58 8.09 -0.08
N PHE A 842 -25.77 7.54 0.15
CA PHE A 842 -26.83 8.29 0.80
C PHE A 842 -27.80 7.41 1.59
N ILE A 843 -28.08 7.82 2.83
CA ILE A 843 -29.07 7.16 3.70
C ILE A 843 -29.96 8.23 4.34
N LYS A 844 -31.25 8.20 3.99
CA LYS A 844 -32.28 9.08 4.54
C LYS A 844 -33.12 8.39 5.60
N GLU A 845 -33.84 7.37 5.20
CA GLU A 845 -34.65 6.56 6.10
C GLU A 845 -33.82 5.37 6.59
N PRO A 846 -34.02 4.93 7.84
CA PRO A 846 -35.06 5.36 8.79
C PRO A 846 -34.72 6.61 9.63
N LEU A 847 -33.57 7.26 9.44
CA LEU A 847 -33.13 8.37 10.31
C LEU A 847 -34.11 9.55 10.35
N THR A 848 -34.81 9.84 9.24
CA THR A 848 -35.76 10.96 9.15
C THR A 848 -37.21 10.59 9.49
N LEU A 849 -37.48 9.39 10.01
CA LEU A 849 -38.83 9.00 10.41
C LEU A 849 -39.24 9.74 11.69
N ASP A 850 -40.51 10.12 11.76
CA ASP A 850 -41.11 10.65 12.97
C ASP A 850 -41.53 9.49 13.88
N PHE A 851 -40.98 9.43 15.08
CA PHE A 851 -41.22 8.38 16.07
C PHE A 851 -42.09 8.86 17.25
N GLU A 852 -42.59 10.09 17.22
CA GLU A 852 -43.47 10.66 18.25
C GLU A 852 -44.95 10.24 18.11
#